data_AF-A0A165U502-F1
#
_entry.id   AF-A0A165U502-F1
#
_cell.length_a   1.000
_cell.length_b   1.000
_cell.length_c   1.000
_cell.angle_alpha   90.00
_cell.angle_beta   90.00
_cell.angle_gamma   90.00
#
_symmetry.space_group_name_H-M   'P 1'
#
loop_
_entity.id
_entity.type
_entity.pdbx_description
1 polymer ?
#
loop_
_entity_poly.entity_id
_entity_poly.type
_entity_poly.pdbx_seq_one_letter_code
_entity_poly.pdbx_strand_id
1 'polypeptide(L)'
;MLLEMVVQTCTICRVPREILDDIVFEATVANPLGPVSNPLLFTCQYLYNSLSIAKKDSHSLYARIFKAKFDVGAAVRRFGNRARWSSNLASQCRVYCETLRFIRHRATIYTSIHELEHHFMVAFLMMSESDGKNWVQLEHAGLARLVDDYLRNNLWRNTELNAGWPEETTINSLVLWLAWFTCTKERLAAESIQDRMNMIGMVMPYVQLAFRYPAFHAPDNHYNFPLPNEYENNYPASVVTAHGRWPLYRNQASIRNVIRHYGKEFVISAPLISQAAKLIYFSRREVDPIRIPPHLPLTREHALQQGLEFGPTQEDVNEFNAFPQAKLLPRQYWNWEDQLSEDQLELERSGGWYRSLRTGSAKWDNDWERWVRCYDPLNELEPALKGVVYTYGMMNGLWQGRLLVASEPNYMALVTTAQRPPTFPQNDPFITGRPIYMRLREHHCIDPEIAVPIGGAGDNFDDGVINGWFGPIRGHFENQGKLTWLAMDDDHEYKYETFVEGKPNSHNPETCGMCIGNREIEEEEHEEYVRAVSASIRSASEEIASSPPGSPHGQFEDDFVEAGLGREHDEHDDYVRSDCNGITDIIFTGGTEDRHGRAWDFYRYYGRVRLWDGLIALVRVRVDPNGNDDLREGRMIIRGYVIAGQNFVGTWRYWSPDGGTPLITPQVVKIPVALILAGRVFDPYTLDFHENQLITVSEDSGLIIDVRPYTERDWEEIQHRYANDGSIVDLRAQTVLPGFVDVHVHFFLHPYSETSWDDQLTKESLSERTVRAALHARRTLMAGYTAVRDLGTEGAQDADVGLRKCISGPAALIPGPRYFCVTRAIVPTGAYGPKGTVYPNKEGIDGITGAEVADGRDECRKAIRRQIGAGADQIKIYANYRFRSRAIQVSTKQGAASISTFSRDELEELISTASLYGVKVAAHATERETIRHLQRLGIHSIEHGFNILGEAAMEEDPAKLEHSMISALGLDDNDRFELAPHRHPTSMIWVPTLSVMWVLQPETFAQSPVAKAFRTALRLGYKHFACGGDTGVFPHGDNALEMKLMVRLGADWREVLQWGTLGGWKCLRSMAWEGPEGERRLSAVESGTEVADPRIVGDNEVPFGAIRKGWAADIIATSGNLTEDFEEAVSKERILFVMKGGQIFKQNGTELSWP
;
A
#
# COMPACT_ATOMS: atom_id res chain seq x y z
N MET A 1 -47.15 44.64 -5.81
CA MET A 1 -48.48 44.57 -6.43
C MET A 1 -48.35 43.84 -7.75
N LEU A 2 -48.99 42.66 -7.85
CA LEU A 2 -49.27 41.88 -9.06
C LEU A 2 -48.08 41.43 -9.93
N LEU A 3 -47.50 40.28 -9.60
CA LEU A 3 -46.98 39.33 -10.60
C LEU A 3 -47.08 37.90 -10.05
N GLU A 4 -48.10 37.22 -10.56
CA GLU A 4 -48.25 35.76 -10.66
C GLU A 4 -48.30 34.90 -9.38
N MET A 5 -49.41 35.04 -8.65
CA MET A 5 -50.02 33.88 -7.97
C MET A 5 -50.54 32.90 -9.05
N VAL A 6 -49.69 31.99 -9.50
CA VAL A 6 -50.17 30.74 -10.08
C VAL A 6 -50.83 29.97 -8.94
N VAL A 7 -52.16 30.05 -8.86
CA VAL A 7 -52.95 29.23 -7.95
C VAL A 7 -52.70 27.77 -8.34
N GLN A 8 -51.84 27.07 -7.60
CA GLN A 8 -51.76 25.62 -7.67
C GLN A 8 -53.15 25.07 -7.35
N THR A 9 -53.78 24.47 -8.36
CA THR A 9 -55.14 23.91 -8.30
C THR A 9 -55.22 22.60 -7.51
N CYS A 10 -54.09 22.09 -7.00
CA CYS A 10 -54.05 20.83 -6.28
C CYS A 10 -54.37 21.03 -4.79
N THR A 11 -55.47 20.45 -4.32
CA THR A 11 -55.95 20.54 -2.93
C THR A 11 -54.91 20.10 -1.90
N ILE A 12 -54.06 19.13 -2.25
CA ILE A 12 -52.99 18.62 -1.38
C ILE A 12 -51.89 19.67 -1.12
N CYS A 13 -51.65 20.61 -2.04
CA CYS A 13 -50.66 21.67 -1.86
C CYS A 13 -51.13 22.76 -0.87
N ARG A 14 -52.40 22.73 -0.45
CA ARG A 14 -52.97 23.64 0.57
C ARG A 14 -52.94 23.06 1.99
N VAL A 15 -52.52 21.81 2.14
CA VAL A 15 -52.38 21.17 3.45
C VAL A 15 -51.17 21.77 4.17
N PRO A 16 -51.28 22.17 5.45
CA PRO A 16 -50.15 22.62 6.27
C PRO A 16 -48.97 21.64 6.25
N ARG A 17 -47.74 22.16 6.33
CA ARG A 17 -46.51 21.38 6.19
C ARG A 17 -46.41 20.29 7.26
N GLU A 18 -46.80 20.60 8.47
CA GLU A 18 -46.76 19.71 9.63
C GLU A 18 -47.64 18.48 9.39
N ILE A 19 -48.82 18.68 8.81
CA ILE A 19 -49.74 17.59 8.45
C ILE A 19 -49.15 16.76 7.30
N LEU A 20 -48.52 17.39 6.31
CA LEU A 20 -47.83 16.67 5.24
C LEU A 20 -46.67 15.81 5.77
N ASP A 21 -45.89 16.34 6.72
CA ASP A 21 -44.81 15.60 7.37
C ASP A 21 -45.34 14.39 8.14
N ASP A 22 -46.42 14.54 8.91
CA ASP A 22 -47.04 13.43 9.64
C ASP A 22 -47.64 12.38 8.69
N ILE A 23 -48.28 12.80 7.59
CA ILE A 23 -48.75 11.87 6.54
C ILE A 23 -47.57 11.06 5.97
N VAL A 24 -46.45 11.72 5.64
CA VAL A 24 -45.27 11.04 5.09
C VAL A 24 -44.66 10.11 6.14
N PHE A 25 -44.56 10.54 7.39
CA PHE A 25 -44.03 9.74 8.49
C PHE A 25 -44.87 8.46 8.67
N GLU A 26 -46.18 8.58 8.86
CA GLU A 26 -47.09 7.44 9.07
C GLU A 26 -47.09 6.50 7.85
N ALA A 27 -47.15 7.04 6.63
CA ALA A 27 -47.10 6.24 5.41
C ALA A 27 -45.78 5.47 5.26
N THR A 28 -44.66 6.07 5.68
CA THR A 28 -43.33 5.46 5.58
C THR A 28 -43.09 4.42 6.67
N VAL A 29 -43.60 4.65 7.88
CA VAL A 29 -43.40 3.77 9.05
C VAL A 29 -44.39 2.60 9.04
N ALA A 30 -45.55 2.74 8.38
CA ALA A 30 -46.51 1.64 8.18
C ALA A 30 -45.88 0.39 7.53
N ASN A 31 -44.85 0.58 6.69
CA ASN A 31 -43.96 -0.51 6.28
C ASN A 31 -42.56 -0.29 6.87
N PRO A 32 -42.23 -0.94 8.01
CA PRO A 32 -40.96 -0.70 8.71
C PRO A 32 -39.73 -1.13 7.90
N LEU A 33 -39.87 -2.10 6.98
CA LEU A 33 -38.76 -2.69 6.24
C LEU A 33 -38.53 -2.05 4.87
N GLY A 34 -37.27 -2.03 4.46
CA GLY A 34 -36.81 -1.53 3.17
C GLY A 34 -36.52 -0.02 3.14
N PRO A 35 -36.02 0.46 1.99
CA PRO A 35 -35.69 1.87 1.80
C PRO A 35 -36.89 2.78 2.06
N VAL A 36 -36.62 4.00 2.52
CA VAL A 36 -37.64 5.03 2.67
C VAL A 36 -38.28 5.36 1.32
N SER A 37 -39.60 5.21 1.24
CA SER A 37 -40.41 5.51 0.07
C SER A 37 -41.42 6.59 0.43
N ASN A 38 -41.23 7.79 -0.12
CA ASN A 38 -42.20 8.88 0.02
C ASN A 38 -42.99 9.00 -1.30
N PRO A 39 -44.22 8.45 -1.38
CA PRO A 39 -45.01 8.46 -2.61
C PRO A 39 -45.43 9.88 -3.03
N LEU A 40 -45.48 10.84 -2.10
CA LEU A 40 -45.85 12.23 -2.42
C LEU A 40 -44.80 12.92 -3.29
N LEU A 41 -43.54 12.46 -3.30
CA LEU A 41 -42.48 13.03 -4.15
C LEU A 41 -42.78 12.88 -5.65
N PHE A 42 -43.61 11.91 -6.04
CA PHE A 42 -43.95 11.65 -7.45
C PHE A 42 -45.20 12.39 -7.93
N THR A 43 -45.80 13.25 -7.08
CA THR A 43 -47.09 13.89 -7.39
C THR A 43 -46.94 15.24 -8.11
N CYS A 44 -46.11 16.15 -7.59
CA CYS A 44 -45.85 17.46 -8.19
C CYS A 44 -44.51 18.05 -7.74
N GLN A 45 -44.01 19.03 -8.51
CA GLN A 45 -42.71 19.68 -8.24
C GLN A 45 -42.68 20.43 -6.89
N TYR A 46 -43.82 20.97 -6.43
CA TYR A 46 -43.89 21.64 -5.13
C TYR A 46 -43.71 20.66 -3.98
N LEU A 47 -44.41 19.52 -4.00
CA LEU A 47 -44.25 18.48 -2.98
C LEU A 47 -42.87 17.84 -3.04
N TYR A 48 -42.29 17.66 -4.23
CA TYR A 48 -40.90 17.24 -4.37
C TYR A 48 -39.93 18.25 -3.71
N ASN A 49 -40.05 19.53 -4.05
CA ASN A 49 -39.18 20.58 -3.52
C ASN A 49 -39.39 20.85 -2.02
N SER A 50 -40.55 20.51 -1.48
CA SER A 50 -40.86 20.69 -0.06
C SER A 50 -40.42 19.48 0.74
N LEU A 51 -40.77 18.26 0.32
CA LEU A 51 -40.68 17.03 1.12
C LEU A 51 -39.47 16.14 0.78
N SER A 52 -38.59 16.54 -0.14
CA SER A 52 -37.42 15.74 -0.52
C SER A 52 -36.35 15.73 0.59
N ILE A 53 -35.73 14.56 0.79
CA ILE A 53 -34.61 14.38 1.73
C ILE A 53 -33.40 15.27 1.44
N ALA A 54 -33.27 15.77 0.20
CA ALA A 54 -32.20 16.68 -0.18
C ALA A 54 -32.41 18.12 0.30
N LYS A 55 -33.55 18.43 0.93
CA LYS A 55 -33.92 19.79 1.35
C LYS A 55 -33.78 19.91 2.87
N LYS A 56 -33.12 21.00 3.31
CA LYS A 56 -32.85 21.27 4.73
C LYS A 56 -34.14 21.28 5.57
N ASP A 57 -35.20 21.85 5.03
CA ASP A 57 -36.51 21.96 5.71
C ASP A 57 -37.19 20.62 5.96
N SER A 58 -36.72 19.53 5.32
CA SER A 58 -37.22 18.17 5.54
C SER A 58 -36.36 17.33 6.48
N HIS A 59 -35.23 17.86 6.98
CA HIS A 59 -34.31 17.06 7.79
C HIS A 59 -34.97 16.53 9.07
N SER A 60 -35.85 17.29 9.72
CA SER A 60 -36.60 16.87 10.91
C SER A 60 -37.51 15.67 10.63
N LEU A 61 -38.26 15.71 9.52
CA LEU A 61 -39.09 14.59 9.04
C LEU A 61 -38.25 13.33 8.82
N TYR A 62 -37.17 13.42 8.05
CA TYR A 62 -36.34 12.25 7.75
C TYR A 62 -35.55 11.74 8.95
N ALA A 63 -35.23 12.60 9.93
CA ALA A 63 -34.67 12.19 11.21
C ALA A 63 -35.68 11.38 12.04
N ARG A 64 -36.96 11.79 12.07
CA ARG A 64 -38.05 10.99 12.70
C ARG A 64 -38.19 9.63 12.02
N ILE A 65 -38.20 9.60 10.69
CA ILE A 65 -38.27 8.36 9.90
C ILE A 65 -37.06 7.46 10.18
N PHE A 66 -35.85 8.04 10.27
CA PHE A 66 -34.63 7.28 10.53
C PHE A 66 -34.69 6.57 11.89
N LYS A 67 -35.03 7.30 12.97
CA LYS A 67 -35.18 6.72 14.32
C LYS A 67 -36.24 5.62 14.37
N ALA A 68 -37.29 5.72 13.56
CA ALA A 68 -38.30 4.69 13.46
C ALA A 68 -37.80 3.43 12.74
N LYS A 69 -36.91 3.56 11.74
CA LYS A 69 -36.51 2.46 10.84
C LYS A 69 -35.12 1.87 11.08
N PHE A 70 -34.25 2.56 11.83
CA PHE A 70 -32.84 2.23 12.02
C PHE A 70 -32.41 2.47 13.47
N ASP A 71 -31.36 1.78 13.89
CA ASP A 71 -30.79 1.93 15.23
C ASP A 71 -29.85 3.15 15.30
N VAL A 72 -29.92 3.91 16.40
CA VAL A 72 -29.13 5.14 16.61
C VAL A 72 -28.25 5.06 17.87
N GLY A 73 -28.46 4.04 18.71
CA GLY A 73 -27.80 3.92 20.03
C GLY A 73 -26.28 3.91 19.94
N ALA A 74 -25.72 3.05 19.08
CA ALA A 74 -24.28 2.96 18.86
C ALA A 74 -23.65 4.29 18.40
N ALA A 75 -24.31 4.97 17.45
CA ALA A 75 -23.83 6.24 16.92
C ALA A 75 -23.80 7.32 18.01
N VAL A 76 -24.79 7.34 18.91
CA VAL A 76 -24.79 8.26 20.05
C VAL A 76 -23.66 7.94 21.03
N ARG A 77 -23.41 6.66 21.35
CA ARG A 77 -22.30 6.28 22.23
C ARG A 77 -20.93 6.65 21.66
N ARG A 78 -20.76 6.55 20.33
CA ARG A 78 -19.46 6.72 19.64
C ARG A 78 -19.18 8.16 19.17
N PHE A 79 -20.22 8.93 18.86
CA PHE A 79 -20.09 10.29 18.30
C PHE A 79 -20.78 11.38 19.13
N GLY A 80 -21.37 11.01 20.28
CA GLY A 80 -22.06 11.95 21.17
C GLY A 80 -23.38 12.48 20.60
N ASN A 81 -23.83 13.61 21.16
CA ASN A 81 -25.14 14.20 20.82
C ASN A 81 -25.23 14.69 19.37
N ARG A 82 -24.11 14.98 18.71
CA ARG A 82 -24.05 15.36 17.28
C ARG A 82 -24.67 14.29 16.37
N ALA A 83 -24.61 13.01 16.74
CA ALA A 83 -25.26 11.93 15.99
C ALA A 83 -26.80 12.08 15.94
N ARG A 84 -27.41 12.79 16.92
CA ARG A 84 -28.86 12.98 17.01
C ARG A 84 -29.38 14.14 16.15
N TRP A 85 -28.50 14.99 15.63
CA TRP A 85 -28.88 16.15 14.83
C TRP A 85 -29.69 15.73 13.60
N SER A 86 -30.78 16.46 13.32
CA SER A 86 -31.71 16.08 12.25
C SER A 86 -31.03 16.04 10.88
N SER A 87 -30.07 16.93 10.61
CA SER A 87 -29.27 16.92 9.38
C SER A 87 -28.44 15.65 9.24
N ASN A 88 -27.80 15.19 10.32
CA ASN A 88 -26.93 14.03 10.33
C ASN A 88 -27.75 12.75 10.15
N LEU A 89 -28.87 12.62 10.87
CA LEU A 89 -29.80 11.50 10.72
C LEU A 89 -30.45 11.45 9.32
N ALA A 90 -30.83 12.59 8.75
CA ALA A 90 -31.36 12.65 7.38
C ALA A 90 -30.31 12.25 6.34
N SER A 91 -29.06 12.73 6.50
CA SER A 91 -27.94 12.32 5.65
C SER A 91 -27.68 10.81 5.76
N GLN A 92 -27.66 10.27 6.97
CA GLN A 92 -27.44 8.85 7.21
C GLN A 92 -28.59 7.99 6.65
N CYS A 93 -29.82 8.48 6.75
CA CYS A 93 -31.00 7.84 6.16
C CYS A 93 -30.84 7.65 4.65
N ARG A 94 -30.28 8.64 3.96
CA ARG A 94 -29.99 8.52 2.52
C ARG A 94 -28.98 7.41 2.24
N VAL A 95 -27.85 7.43 2.94
CA VAL A 95 -26.75 6.45 2.79
C VAL A 95 -27.25 5.03 3.03
N TYR A 96 -27.95 4.78 4.14
CA TYR A 96 -28.51 3.46 4.43
C TYR A 96 -29.54 3.01 3.38
N CYS A 97 -30.41 3.91 2.90
CA CYS A 97 -31.37 3.58 1.85
C CYS A 97 -30.69 3.23 0.51
N GLU A 98 -29.61 3.92 0.16
CA GLU A 98 -28.80 3.61 -1.04
C GLU A 98 -28.17 2.22 -0.91
N THR A 99 -27.55 1.90 0.23
CA THR A 99 -26.97 0.58 0.50
C THR A 99 -28.02 -0.53 0.49
N LEU A 100 -29.20 -0.33 1.08
CA LEU A 100 -30.29 -1.32 1.01
C LEU A 100 -30.78 -1.56 -0.43
N ARG A 101 -30.81 -0.53 -1.28
CA ARG A 101 -31.17 -0.68 -2.71
C ARG A 101 -30.08 -1.44 -3.46
N PHE A 102 -28.81 -1.14 -3.20
CA PHE A 102 -27.66 -1.84 -3.75
C PHE A 102 -27.70 -3.33 -3.43
N ILE A 103 -27.92 -3.68 -2.15
CA ILE A 103 -27.98 -5.08 -1.71
C ILE A 103 -29.12 -5.86 -2.40
N ARG A 104 -30.26 -5.20 -2.60
CA ARG A 104 -31.42 -5.82 -3.29
C ARG A 104 -31.14 -6.10 -4.77
N HIS A 105 -30.31 -5.29 -5.43
CA HIS A 105 -29.93 -5.46 -6.84
C HIS A 105 -28.76 -6.42 -6.99
N ARG A 106 -29.02 -7.72 -7.12
CA ARG A 106 -27.99 -8.77 -7.05
C ARG A 106 -26.91 -8.75 -8.14
N ALA A 107 -27.12 -8.04 -9.26
CA ALA A 107 -26.10 -7.90 -10.31
C ALA A 107 -24.95 -6.96 -9.90
N THR A 108 -25.02 -6.35 -8.71
CA THR A 108 -24.07 -5.34 -8.24
C THR A 108 -22.69 -5.88 -7.87
N ILE A 109 -22.49 -7.18 -7.70
CA ILE A 109 -21.12 -7.73 -7.47
C ILE A 109 -20.17 -7.52 -8.66
N TYR A 110 -20.69 -7.09 -9.82
CA TYR A 110 -19.91 -6.75 -11.02
C TYR A 110 -19.77 -5.23 -11.23
N THR A 111 -20.15 -4.39 -10.25
CA THR A 111 -19.95 -2.93 -10.33
C THR A 111 -18.49 -2.55 -10.06
N SER A 112 -18.20 -1.25 -10.09
CA SER A 112 -16.86 -0.76 -9.78
C SER A 112 -16.42 -1.14 -8.36
N ILE A 113 -15.10 -1.33 -8.18
CA ILE A 113 -14.52 -1.73 -6.90
C ILE A 113 -14.81 -0.71 -5.78
N HIS A 114 -14.77 0.58 -6.09
CA HIS A 114 -15.04 1.67 -5.13
C HIS A 114 -16.50 1.68 -4.65
N GLU A 115 -17.46 1.43 -5.54
CA GLU A 115 -18.88 1.36 -5.18
C GLU A 115 -19.15 0.14 -4.28
N LEU A 116 -18.52 -1.00 -4.61
CA LEU A 116 -18.64 -2.22 -3.83
C LEU A 116 -18.05 -2.07 -2.42
N GLU A 117 -16.86 -1.48 -2.33
CA GLU A 117 -16.20 -1.17 -1.05
C GLU A 117 -17.05 -0.23 -0.19
N HIS A 118 -17.57 0.85 -0.77
CA HIS A 118 -18.44 1.80 -0.08
C HIS A 118 -19.67 1.10 0.54
N HIS A 119 -20.42 0.33 -0.25
CA HIS A 119 -21.64 -0.30 0.24
C HIS A 119 -21.39 -1.43 1.23
N PHE A 120 -20.30 -2.20 1.08
CA PHE A 120 -19.92 -3.18 2.09
C PHE A 120 -19.42 -2.53 3.37
N MET A 121 -18.71 -1.40 3.31
CA MET A 121 -18.32 -0.64 4.49
C MET A 121 -19.56 -0.12 5.24
N VAL A 122 -20.53 0.46 4.52
CA VAL A 122 -21.79 0.91 5.12
C VAL A 122 -22.57 -0.26 5.72
N ALA A 123 -22.65 -1.41 5.04
CA ALA A 123 -23.32 -2.60 5.58
C ALA A 123 -22.61 -3.14 6.82
N PHE A 124 -21.28 -3.09 6.87
CA PHE A 124 -20.47 -3.47 8.01
C PHE A 124 -20.73 -2.55 9.21
N LEU A 125 -20.75 -1.23 8.98
CA LEU A 125 -21.14 -0.25 10.01
C LEU A 125 -22.55 -0.54 10.54
N MET A 126 -23.54 -0.68 9.65
CA MET A 126 -24.92 -1.03 10.01
C MET A 126 -25.01 -2.29 10.87
N MET A 127 -24.21 -3.34 10.57
CA MET A 127 -24.17 -4.56 11.37
C MET A 127 -23.53 -4.36 12.75
N SER A 128 -22.40 -3.65 12.82
CA SER A 128 -21.71 -3.34 14.08
C SER A 128 -22.49 -2.39 14.99
N GLU A 129 -23.42 -1.61 14.41
CA GLU A 129 -24.29 -0.64 15.08
C GLU A 129 -25.69 -1.20 15.34
N SER A 130 -25.95 -2.46 15.01
CA SER A 130 -27.29 -3.03 15.10
C SER A 130 -27.64 -3.46 16.51
N ASP A 131 -28.73 -2.89 17.01
CA ASP A 131 -29.44 -3.35 18.20
C ASP A 131 -30.66 -4.20 17.82
N GLY A 132 -31.17 -4.04 16.60
CA GLY A 132 -32.10 -4.98 15.99
C GLY A 132 -32.63 -4.52 14.64
N LYS A 133 -32.95 -3.23 14.51
CA LYS A 133 -33.55 -2.68 13.29
C LYS A 133 -32.59 -2.78 12.11
N ASN A 134 -31.32 -2.41 12.29
CA ASN A 134 -30.33 -2.42 11.20
C ASN A 134 -30.10 -3.83 10.64
N TRP A 135 -29.96 -4.84 11.51
CA TRP A 135 -29.80 -6.24 11.12
C TRP A 135 -31.03 -6.73 10.34
N VAL A 136 -32.24 -6.46 10.83
CA VAL A 136 -33.48 -6.87 10.15
C VAL A 136 -33.64 -6.18 8.79
N GLN A 137 -33.20 -4.92 8.64
CA GLN A 137 -33.18 -4.23 7.34
C GLN A 137 -32.26 -4.92 6.34
N LEU A 138 -31.04 -5.25 6.75
CA LEU A 138 -30.04 -5.91 5.90
C LEU A 138 -30.45 -7.34 5.55
N GLU A 139 -31.03 -8.06 6.51
CA GLU A 139 -31.61 -9.38 6.32
C GLU A 139 -32.74 -9.32 5.28
N HIS A 140 -33.66 -8.37 5.41
CA HIS A 140 -34.74 -8.14 4.44
C HIS A 140 -34.23 -7.76 3.05
N ALA A 141 -33.15 -6.97 2.97
CA ALA A 141 -32.52 -6.60 1.70
C ALA A 141 -31.84 -7.78 0.99
N GLY A 142 -31.48 -8.84 1.73
CA GLY A 142 -30.84 -10.04 1.19
C GLY A 142 -29.32 -10.05 1.31
N LEU A 143 -28.74 -9.36 2.31
CA LEU A 143 -27.30 -9.23 2.49
C LEU A 143 -26.58 -10.58 2.55
N ALA A 144 -27.10 -11.55 3.31
CA ALA A 144 -26.46 -12.87 3.47
C ALA A 144 -26.24 -13.58 2.13
N ARG A 145 -27.19 -13.41 1.19
CA ARG A 145 -27.08 -14.00 -0.15
C ARG A 145 -26.04 -13.28 -1.00
N LEU A 146 -26.03 -11.94 -0.98
CA LEU A 146 -25.01 -11.14 -1.68
C LEU A 146 -23.59 -11.49 -1.23
N VAL A 147 -23.41 -11.64 0.08
CA VAL A 147 -22.14 -12.02 0.70
C VAL A 147 -21.72 -13.42 0.27
N ASP A 148 -22.61 -14.42 0.33
CA ASP A 148 -22.31 -15.78 -0.12
C ASP A 148 -21.98 -15.83 -1.63
N ASP A 149 -22.73 -15.10 -2.46
CA ASP A 149 -22.46 -14.95 -3.89
C ASP A 149 -21.07 -14.33 -4.13
N TYR A 150 -20.67 -13.30 -3.37
CA TYR A 150 -19.33 -12.72 -3.49
C TYR A 150 -18.24 -13.73 -3.08
N LEU A 151 -18.39 -14.39 -1.93
CA LEU A 151 -17.38 -15.31 -1.40
C LEU A 151 -17.08 -16.44 -2.39
N ARG A 152 -18.12 -17.03 -2.99
CA ARG A 152 -17.98 -18.16 -3.93
C ARG A 152 -17.34 -17.77 -5.25
N ASN A 153 -17.55 -16.53 -5.71
CA ASN A 153 -17.14 -16.11 -7.03
C ASN A 153 -15.88 -15.23 -7.06
N ASN A 154 -15.55 -14.54 -5.95
CA ASN A 154 -14.52 -13.50 -5.95
C ASN A 154 -13.45 -13.63 -4.85
N LEU A 155 -13.69 -14.35 -3.74
CA LEU A 155 -12.71 -14.41 -2.64
C LEU A 155 -11.34 -14.98 -3.09
N TRP A 156 -11.36 -15.89 -4.07
CA TRP A 156 -10.18 -16.54 -4.65
C TRP A 156 -9.85 -16.05 -6.07
N ARG A 157 -10.33 -14.86 -6.44
CA ARG A 157 -9.98 -14.25 -7.72
C ARG A 157 -8.56 -13.69 -7.68
N ASN A 158 -7.89 -13.62 -8.83
CA ASN A 158 -6.54 -13.06 -9.00
C ASN A 158 -5.42 -13.75 -8.20
N THR A 159 -5.65 -14.98 -7.71
CA THR A 159 -4.64 -15.71 -6.91
C THR A 159 -3.32 -15.91 -7.64
N GLU A 160 -3.32 -15.94 -8.97
CA GLU A 160 -2.14 -16.02 -9.83
C GLU A 160 -1.17 -14.84 -9.66
N LEU A 161 -1.68 -13.66 -9.27
CA LEU A 161 -0.86 -12.48 -8.96
C LEU A 161 -0.26 -12.55 -7.54
N ASN A 162 -0.75 -13.47 -6.72
CA ASN A 162 -0.44 -13.57 -5.30
C ASN A 162 0.05 -14.98 -4.91
N ALA A 163 0.94 -15.56 -5.74
CA ALA A 163 1.56 -16.87 -5.55
C ALA A 163 0.55 -18.03 -5.34
N GLY A 164 -0.61 -17.93 -5.97
CA GLY A 164 -1.70 -18.89 -5.86
C GLY A 164 -2.55 -18.76 -4.60
N TRP A 165 -2.32 -17.76 -3.74
CA TRP A 165 -3.07 -17.50 -2.51
C TRP A 165 -4.09 -16.37 -2.68
N PRO A 166 -5.22 -16.36 -1.94
CA PRO A 166 -6.18 -15.28 -2.03
C PRO A 166 -5.64 -13.98 -1.40
N GLU A 167 -6.07 -12.82 -1.89
CA GLU A 167 -5.58 -11.51 -1.42
C GLU A 167 -6.32 -11.02 -0.17
N GLU A 168 -5.61 -10.31 0.72
CA GLU A 168 -6.25 -9.48 1.75
C GLU A 168 -6.55 -8.10 1.21
N THR A 169 -7.79 -7.88 0.77
CA THR A 169 -8.31 -6.57 0.39
C THR A 169 -9.32 -6.07 1.43
N THR A 170 -9.57 -4.76 1.50
CA THR A 170 -10.63 -4.18 2.34
C THR A 170 -11.97 -4.87 2.07
N ILE A 171 -12.32 -5.09 0.79
CA ILE A 171 -13.55 -5.79 0.39
C ILE A 171 -13.58 -7.22 0.92
N ASN A 172 -12.54 -8.02 0.71
CA ASN A 172 -12.49 -9.41 1.18
C ASN A 172 -12.64 -9.49 2.70
N SER A 173 -12.02 -8.55 3.43
CA SER A 173 -12.17 -8.46 4.87
C SER A 173 -13.60 -8.12 5.28
N LEU A 174 -14.18 -7.06 4.73
CA LEU A 174 -15.56 -6.64 5.01
C LEU A 174 -16.55 -7.77 4.72
N VAL A 175 -16.42 -8.45 3.58
CA VAL A 175 -17.33 -9.54 3.20
C VAL A 175 -17.23 -10.72 4.17
N LEU A 176 -16.04 -11.11 4.63
CA LEU A 176 -15.90 -12.15 5.64
C LEU A 176 -16.50 -11.74 6.99
N TRP A 177 -16.34 -10.49 7.41
CA TRP A 177 -17.02 -9.99 8.60
C TRP A 177 -18.55 -9.99 8.44
N LEU A 178 -19.06 -9.55 7.29
CA LEU A 178 -20.49 -9.61 6.97
C LEU A 178 -21.01 -11.06 6.92
N ALA A 179 -20.20 -12.01 6.45
CA ALA A 179 -20.52 -13.43 6.50
C ALA A 179 -20.61 -13.95 7.94
N TRP A 180 -19.74 -13.47 8.83
CA TRP A 180 -19.87 -13.75 10.26
C TRP A 180 -21.13 -13.13 10.87
N PHE A 181 -21.42 -11.85 10.59
CA PHE A 181 -22.61 -11.15 11.09
C PHE A 181 -23.93 -11.81 10.66
N THR A 182 -23.93 -12.41 9.47
CA THR A 182 -25.09 -13.12 8.92
C THR A 182 -25.12 -14.61 9.27
N CYS A 183 -24.10 -15.13 9.96
CA CYS A 183 -24.02 -16.53 10.37
C CYS A 183 -24.93 -16.80 11.59
N THR A 184 -26.06 -17.49 11.37
CA THR A 184 -26.99 -17.89 12.44
C THR A 184 -26.99 -19.40 12.65
N LYS A 185 -27.48 -19.84 13.82
CA LYS A 185 -27.65 -21.28 14.12
C LYS A 185 -28.50 -21.99 13.07
N GLU A 186 -29.57 -21.34 12.61
CA GLU A 186 -30.51 -21.89 11.63
C GLU A 186 -29.83 -22.05 10.26
N ARG A 187 -29.03 -21.06 9.85
CA ARG A 187 -28.28 -21.12 8.58
C ARG A 187 -27.24 -22.23 8.61
N LEU A 188 -26.45 -22.32 9.68
CA LEU A 188 -25.45 -23.39 9.83
C LEU A 188 -26.08 -24.79 9.86
N ALA A 189 -27.24 -24.93 10.51
CA ALA A 189 -27.99 -26.19 10.51
C ALA A 189 -28.57 -26.54 9.12
N ALA A 190 -28.95 -25.53 8.33
CA ALA A 190 -29.47 -25.69 6.98
C ALA A 190 -28.36 -25.86 5.91
N GLU A 191 -27.11 -25.50 6.21
CA GLU A 191 -25.97 -25.66 5.29
C GLU A 191 -25.74 -27.15 4.96
N SER A 192 -25.66 -27.46 3.66
CA SER A 192 -25.29 -28.79 3.21
C SER A 192 -23.85 -29.13 3.62
N ILE A 193 -23.53 -30.42 3.78
CA ILE A 193 -22.17 -30.87 4.09
C ILE A 193 -21.18 -30.33 3.05
N GLN A 194 -21.57 -30.32 1.77
CA GLN A 194 -20.72 -29.84 0.68
C GLN A 194 -20.46 -28.33 0.80
N ASP A 195 -21.49 -27.52 1.03
CA ASP A 195 -21.34 -26.07 1.18
C ASP A 195 -20.48 -25.71 2.39
N ARG A 196 -20.67 -26.44 3.49
CA ARG A 196 -19.88 -26.30 4.70
C ARG A 196 -18.40 -26.56 4.44
N MET A 197 -18.07 -27.68 3.77
CA MET A 197 -16.69 -28.03 3.43
C MET A 197 -16.08 -27.02 2.44
N ASN A 198 -16.86 -26.54 1.46
CA ASN A 198 -16.42 -25.51 0.53
C ASN A 198 -16.07 -24.21 1.28
N MET A 199 -16.95 -23.74 2.17
CA MET A 199 -16.70 -22.53 2.97
C MET A 199 -15.48 -22.69 3.87
N ILE A 200 -15.34 -23.84 4.55
CA ILE A 200 -14.16 -24.18 5.35
C ILE A 200 -12.89 -24.09 4.51
N GLY A 201 -12.88 -24.66 3.31
CA GLY A 201 -11.73 -24.62 2.39
C GLY A 201 -11.42 -23.20 1.91
N MET A 202 -12.46 -22.40 1.60
CA MET A 202 -12.31 -21.03 1.12
C MET A 202 -11.63 -20.12 2.14
N VAL A 203 -11.96 -20.24 3.44
CA VAL A 203 -11.39 -19.38 4.49
C VAL A 203 -10.12 -19.93 5.13
N MET A 204 -9.77 -21.19 4.84
CA MET A 204 -8.64 -21.91 5.45
C MET A 204 -7.30 -21.16 5.39
N PRO A 205 -6.91 -20.48 4.29
CA PRO A 205 -5.66 -19.72 4.25
C PRO A 205 -5.58 -18.65 5.34
N TYR A 206 -6.67 -17.89 5.55
CA TYR A 206 -6.75 -16.81 6.55
C TYR A 206 -6.78 -17.34 7.99
N VAL A 207 -7.08 -18.62 8.18
CA VAL A 207 -7.10 -19.28 9.50
C VAL A 207 -5.70 -19.76 9.89
N GLN A 208 -4.99 -20.40 8.96
CA GLN A 208 -3.73 -21.10 9.25
C GLN A 208 -2.48 -20.25 9.00
N LEU A 209 -2.51 -19.39 7.99
CA LEU A 209 -1.32 -18.67 7.51
C LEU A 209 -1.20 -17.32 8.22
N ALA A 210 -1.07 -17.34 9.55
CA ALA A 210 -0.87 -16.13 10.36
C ALA A 210 0.44 -15.38 10.02
N PHE A 211 1.37 -16.03 9.31
CA PHE A 211 2.56 -15.42 8.74
C PHE A 211 2.34 -14.73 7.39
N ARG A 212 1.16 -14.92 6.77
CA ARG A 212 0.77 -14.27 5.52
C ARG A 212 -0.38 -13.28 5.69
N TYR A 213 -1.33 -13.58 6.57
CA TYR A 213 -2.49 -12.71 6.86
C TYR A 213 -2.41 -12.20 8.30
N PRO A 214 -2.40 -10.88 8.53
CA PRO A 214 -2.31 -10.28 9.86
C PRO A 214 -3.40 -10.81 10.79
N ALA A 215 -2.96 -11.25 11.97
CA ALA A 215 -3.85 -11.69 13.05
C ALA A 215 -4.18 -10.57 14.05
N PHE A 216 -3.42 -9.47 13.99
CA PHE A 216 -3.38 -8.43 15.02
C PHE A 216 -3.30 -7.04 14.40
N HIS A 217 -3.75 -6.02 15.15
CA HIS A 217 -3.76 -4.62 14.74
C HIS A 217 -2.35 -4.03 14.66
N ALA A 218 -1.52 -4.39 15.65
CA ALA A 218 -0.09 -4.14 15.67
C ALA A 218 0.66 -5.46 15.95
N PRO A 219 1.93 -5.58 15.53
CA PRO A 219 2.72 -6.80 15.71
C PRO A 219 2.73 -7.26 17.17
N ASP A 220 2.65 -8.56 17.38
CA ASP A 220 2.41 -9.20 18.68
C ASP A 220 3.64 -9.35 19.57
N ASN A 221 4.81 -8.96 19.06
CA ASN A 221 6.08 -8.90 19.79
C ASN A 221 6.38 -7.53 20.43
N HIS A 222 5.50 -6.54 20.26
CA HIS A 222 5.62 -5.22 20.88
C HIS A 222 4.51 -4.98 21.89
N TYR A 223 4.85 -4.47 23.08
CA TYR A 223 3.86 -4.12 24.12
C TYR A 223 3.88 -2.65 24.52
N ASN A 224 4.93 -1.93 24.16
CA ASN A 224 5.03 -0.49 24.32
C ASN A 224 4.76 0.19 22.99
N PHE A 225 3.84 1.15 22.99
CA PHE A 225 3.46 1.94 21.81
C PHE A 225 3.27 3.41 22.22
N PRO A 226 3.46 4.37 21.29
CA PRO A 226 3.84 4.18 19.89
C PRO A 226 5.24 3.60 19.71
N LEU A 227 5.48 2.97 18.56
CA LEU A 227 6.81 2.51 18.19
C LEU A 227 7.71 3.71 17.90
N PRO A 228 8.98 3.72 18.37
CA PRO A 228 9.96 4.75 18.01
C PRO A 228 10.09 4.99 16.50
N ASN A 229 10.32 6.24 16.09
CA ASN A 229 10.45 6.65 14.69
C ASN A 229 11.56 5.89 13.91
N GLU A 230 12.58 5.40 14.61
CA GLU A 230 13.62 4.54 14.03
C GLU A 230 13.08 3.24 13.40
N TYR A 231 11.85 2.82 13.76
CA TYR A 231 11.19 1.64 13.22
C TYR A 231 10.32 1.90 11.99
N GLU A 232 10.20 3.14 11.53
CA GLU A 232 9.43 3.50 10.34
C GLU A 232 9.90 2.73 9.08
N ASN A 233 11.21 2.43 9.01
CA ASN A 233 11.84 1.81 7.84
C ASN A 233 12.64 0.52 8.13
N ASN A 234 12.75 0.13 9.40
CA ASN A 234 13.56 -1.03 9.77
C ASN A 234 12.99 -1.73 11.01
N TYR A 235 11.89 -2.44 10.83
CA TYR A 235 11.26 -3.26 11.86
C TYR A 235 12.28 -4.29 12.41
N PRO A 236 12.78 -4.12 13.65
CA PRO A 236 13.99 -4.79 14.15
C PRO A 236 13.71 -6.24 14.53
N ALA A 237 12.47 -6.54 14.92
CA ALA A 237 12.02 -7.83 15.41
C ALA A 237 11.15 -8.48 14.33
N SER A 238 11.74 -8.79 13.17
CA SER A 238 11.05 -9.54 12.13
C SER A 238 11.97 -10.53 11.45
N VAL A 239 11.54 -11.78 11.41
CA VAL A 239 12.14 -12.83 10.58
C VAL A 239 11.52 -12.79 9.20
N VAL A 240 12.31 -13.11 8.18
CA VAL A 240 11.82 -13.16 6.81
C VAL A 240 11.36 -14.57 6.50
N THR A 241 10.13 -14.66 6.00
CA THR A 241 9.50 -15.89 5.51
C THR A 241 9.39 -15.82 3.99
N ALA A 242 9.01 -16.92 3.34
CA ALA A 242 8.68 -16.89 1.90
C ALA A 242 7.47 -16.00 1.56
N HIS A 243 6.79 -15.46 2.58
CA HIS A 243 5.65 -14.56 2.44
C HIS A 243 5.95 -13.12 2.88
N GLY A 244 7.22 -12.80 3.16
CA GLY A 244 7.65 -11.48 3.65
C GLY A 244 8.07 -11.49 5.13
N ARG A 245 8.26 -10.29 5.69
CA ARG A 245 8.66 -10.08 7.09
C ARG A 245 7.54 -10.50 8.05
N TRP A 246 7.92 -11.14 9.15
CA TRP A 246 7.01 -11.62 10.18
C TRP A 246 7.57 -11.36 11.60
N PRO A 247 6.77 -10.91 12.58
CA PRO A 247 5.32 -10.67 12.51
C PRO A 247 4.93 -9.58 11.52
N LEU A 248 3.70 -9.68 11.01
CA LEU A 248 3.22 -8.82 9.93
C LEU A 248 2.89 -7.43 10.46
N TYR A 249 3.44 -6.41 9.80
CA TYR A 249 3.05 -5.02 9.96
C TYR A 249 1.99 -4.71 8.91
N ARG A 250 0.84 -4.18 9.33
CA ARG A 250 -0.22 -3.82 8.38
C ARG A 250 0.21 -2.56 7.64
N ASN A 251 0.12 -2.61 6.31
CA ASN A 251 0.39 -1.44 5.48
C ASN A 251 -0.71 -0.39 5.70
N GLN A 252 -0.34 0.76 6.26
CA GLN A 252 -1.28 1.84 6.58
C GLN A 252 -2.04 2.34 5.36
N ALA A 253 -1.40 2.42 4.19
CA ALA A 253 -2.04 2.90 2.97
C ALA A 253 -3.14 1.95 2.48
N SER A 254 -3.00 0.64 2.70
CA SER A 254 -3.98 -0.34 2.21
C SER A 254 -5.15 -0.57 3.16
N ILE A 255 -4.99 -0.26 4.46
CA ILE A 255 -6.03 -0.54 5.45
C ILE A 255 -6.83 0.69 5.86
N ARG A 256 -6.37 1.92 5.60
CA ARG A 256 -7.04 3.16 6.03
C ARG A 256 -8.19 3.51 5.10
N ASN A 257 -9.39 3.63 5.65
CA ASN A 257 -10.59 4.07 4.94
C ASN A 257 -11.13 5.33 5.58
N VAL A 258 -11.24 6.42 4.81
CA VAL A 258 -11.87 7.66 5.27
C VAL A 258 -13.36 7.59 4.96
N ILE A 259 -14.19 7.68 5.99
CA ILE A 259 -15.64 7.61 5.83
C ILE A 259 -16.32 8.75 6.57
N ARG A 260 -17.36 9.30 5.93
CA ARG A 260 -18.29 10.23 6.57
C ARG A 260 -19.50 9.48 7.11
N HIS A 261 -19.70 9.52 8.42
CA HIS A 261 -20.77 8.80 9.12
C HIS A 261 -21.39 9.71 10.18
N TYR A 262 -22.72 9.83 10.21
CA TYR A 262 -23.43 10.77 11.10
C TYR A 262 -22.86 12.20 11.13
N GLY A 263 -22.41 12.69 9.97
CA GLY A 263 -21.87 14.04 9.81
C GLY A 263 -20.39 14.21 10.17
N LYS A 264 -19.76 13.22 10.82
CA LYS A 264 -18.33 13.22 11.17
C LYS A 264 -17.52 12.44 10.13
N GLU A 265 -16.38 12.99 9.75
CA GLU A 265 -15.38 12.28 8.96
C GLU A 265 -14.35 11.67 9.91
N PHE A 266 -14.03 10.39 9.73
CA PHE A 266 -13.01 9.71 10.52
C PHE A 266 -12.38 8.56 9.71
N VAL A 267 -11.23 8.10 10.19
CA VAL A 267 -10.53 6.94 9.63
C VAL A 267 -11.01 5.68 10.33
N ILE A 268 -11.37 4.67 9.55
CA ILE A 268 -11.61 3.31 10.01
C ILE A 268 -10.68 2.36 9.27
N SER A 269 -10.00 1.49 10.02
CA SER A 269 -9.20 0.44 9.39
C SER A 269 -10.05 -0.68 8.84
N ALA A 270 -9.61 -1.30 7.74
CA ALA A 270 -10.13 -2.57 7.31
C ALA A 270 -10.03 -3.56 8.50
N PRO A 271 -11.14 -4.21 8.90
CA PRO A 271 -11.12 -5.10 10.06
C PRO A 271 -10.21 -6.32 9.76
N LEU A 272 -9.80 -7.06 10.78
CA LEU A 272 -8.84 -8.15 10.59
C LEU A 272 -9.51 -9.34 9.92
N ILE A 273 -9.08 -9.66 8.68
CA ILE A 273 -9.67 -10.73 7.87
C ILE A 273 -9.57 -12.11 8.53
N SER A 274 -8.45 -12.36 9.22
CA SER A 274 -8.15 -13.64 9.86
C SER A 274 -9.05 -13.94 11.07
N GLN A 275 -9.57 -12.92 11.75
CA GLN A 275 -10.47 -13.10 12.89
C GLN A 275 -11.85 -13.59 12.43
N ALA A 276 -12.43 -12.93 11.42
CA ALA A 276 -13.68 -13.36 10.81
C ALA A 276 -13.54 -14.77 10.22
N ALA A 277 -12.45 -15.04 9.51
CA ALA A 277 -12.18 -16.36 8.94
C ALA A 277 -12.13 -17.46 10.01
N LYS A 278 -11.48 -17.23 11.16
CA LYS A 278 -11.44 -18.18 12.28
C LYS A 278 -12.82 -18.43 12.87
N LEU A 279 -13.61 -17.39 13.09
CA LEU A 279 -14.98 -17.51 13.60
C LEU A 279 -15.88 -18.32 12.63
N ILE A 280 -15.79 -18.04 11.32
CA ILE A 280 -16.48 -18.77 10.25
C ILE A 280 -16.04 -20.24 10.20
N TYR A 281 -14.74 -20.49 10.37
CA TYR A 281 -14.15 -21.82 10.34
C TYR A 281 -14.61 -22.66 11.54
N PHE A 282 -14.43 -22.16 12.77
CA PHE A 282 -14.75 -22.90 13.99
C PHE A 282 -16.25 -23.14 14.12
N SER A 283 -17.09 -22.15 13.84
CA SER A 283 -18.55 -22.32 13.88
C SER A 283 -19.04 -23.45 12.98
N ARG A 284 -18.42 -23.63 11.80
CA ARG A 284 -18.75 -24.73 10.87
C ARG A 284 -18.15 -26.07 11.30
N ARG A 285 -16.93 -26.08 11.83
CA ARG A 285 -16.27 -27.30 12.36
C ARG A 285 -16.93 -27.83 13.63
N GLU A 286 -17.77 -27.04 14.29
CA GLU A 286 -18.50 -27.42 15.49
C GLU A 286 -19.91 -27.95 15.20
N VAL A 287 -20.41 -27.81 13.96
CA VAL A 287 -21.71 -28.39 13.58
C VAL A 287 -21.68 -29.92 13.67
N ASP A 288 -20.55 -30.53 13.27
CA ASP A 288 -20.34 -31.96 13.40
C ASP A 288 -19.64 -32.23 14.76
N PRO A 289 -20.31 -32.89 15.73
CA PRO A 289 -19.73 -33.13 17.03
C PRO A 289 -18.53 -34.09 16.95
N ILE A 290 -17.62 -33.98 17.91
CA ILE A 290 -16.50 -34.93 18.03
C ILE A 290 -17.07 -36.32 18.24
N ARG A 291 -16.70 -37.27 17.38
CA ARG A 291 -17.13 -38.68 17.50
C ARG A 291 -16.55 -39.26 18.79
N ILE A 292 -17.43 -39.84 19.62
CA ILE A 292 -17.05 -40.46 20.88
C ILE A 292 -16.54 -41.88 20.58
N PRO A 293 -15.26 -42.18 20.84
CA PRO A 293 -14.76 -43.54 20.67
C PRO A 293 -15.45 -44.48 21.67
N PRO A 294 -15.99 -45.64 21.23
CA PRO A 294 -16.77 -46.51 22.10
C PRO A 294 -15.93 -47.18 23.21
N HIS A 295 -14.60 -47.14 23.10
CA HIS A 295 -13.68 -47.68 24.09
C HIS A 295 -13.39 -46.71 25.26
N LEU A 296 -13.82 -45.44 25.18
CA LEU A 296 -13.64 -44.53 26.30
C LEU A 296 -14.55 -44.95 27.48
N PRO A 297 -14.08 -44.84 28.75
CA PRO A 297 -14.93 -45.04 29.92
C PRO A 297 -16.15 -44.12 29.89
N LEU A 298 -17.30 -44.61 30.35
CA LEU A 298 -18.57 -43.86 30.36
C LEU A 298 -18.49 -42.55 31.17
N THR A 299 -18.04 -42.63 32.43
CA THR A 299 -17.94 -41.52 33.38
C THR A 299 -16.56 -41.54 34.06
N ARG A 300 -16.22 -40.45 34.76
CA ARG A 300 -14.97 -40.38 35.55
C ARG A 300 -14.91 -41.48 36.62
N GLU A 301 -16.04 -41.79 37.25
CA GLU A 301 -16.14 -42.88 38.24
C GLU A 301 -15.85 -44.25 37.62
N HIS A 302 -16.38 -44.52 36.43
CA HIS A 302 -16.11 -45.76 35.70
C HIS A 302 -14.64 -45.88 35.29
N ALA A 303 -13.98 -44.78 34.90
CA ALA A 303 -12.56 -44.76 34.61
C ALA A 303 -11.73 -45.13 35.86
N LEU A 304 -12.05 -44.54 37.02
CA LEU A 304 -11.36 -44.82 38.29
C LEU A 304 -11.53 -46.29 38.73
N GLN A 305 -12.71 -46.89 38.53
CA GLN A 305 -12.94 -48.32 38.79
C GLN A 305 -12.07 -49.24 37.92
N GLN A 306 -11.67 -48.78 36.72
CA GLN A 306 -10.75 -49.48 35.82
C GLN A 306 -9.28 -49.15 36.09
N GLY A 307 -8.97 -48.35 37.12
CA GLY A 307 -7.61 -47.89 37.42
C GLY A 307 -7.09 -46.81 36.46
N LEU A 308 -7.97 -46.16 35.68
CA LEU A 308 -7.62 -45.09 34.75
C LEU A 308 -7.88 -43.73 35.40
N GLU A 309 -6.82 -43.09 35.89
CA GLU A 309 -6.92 -41.78 36.54
C GLU A 309 -6.99 -40.62 35.53
N PHE A 310 -6.33 -40.75 34.36
CA PHE A 310 -6.18 -39.71 33.35
C PHE A 310 -6.76 -40.13 31.99
N GLY A 311 -7.11 -39.13 31.18
CA GLY A 311 -7.69 -39.29 29.84
C GLY A 311 -9.19 -38.99 29.80
N PRO A 312 -9.75 -38.71 28.61
CA PRO A 312 -11.14 -38.31 28.48
C PRO A 312 -12.11 -39.48 28.64
N THR A 313 -13.28 -39.20 29.21
CA THR A 313 -14.43 -40.13 29.26
C THR A 313 -15.48 -39.75 28.23
N GLN A 314 -16.46 -40.62 27.99
CA GLN A 314 -17.60 -40.29 27.11
C GLN A 314 -18.38 -39.09 27.65
N GLU A 315 -18.53 -38.97 28.97
CA GLU A 315 -19.10 -37.81 29.65
C GLU A 315 -18.33 -36.52 29.34
N ASP A 316 -16.99 -36.54 29.40
CA ASP A 316 -16.16 -35.36 29.11
C ASP A 316 -16.27 -34.89 27.64
N VAL A 317 -16.34 -35.85 26.69
CA VAL A 317 -16.53 -35.54 25.27
C VAL A 317 -17.96 -35.02 25.01
N ASN A 318 -18.96 -35.57 25.70
CA ASN A 318 -20.34 -35.10 25.63
C ASN A 318 -20.47 -33.66 26.16
N GLU A 319 -19.85 -33.34 27.30
CA GLU A 319 -19.78 -31.96 27.82
C GLU A 319 -19.15 -31.03 26.78
N PHE A 320 -18.01 -31.43 26.20
CA PHE A 320 -17.35 -30.59 25.20
C PHE A 320 -18.21 -30.35 23.95
N ASN A 321 -18.93 -31.38 23.49
CA ASN A 321 -19.85 -31.28 22.35
C ASN A 321 -21.13 -30.49 22.66
N ALA A 322 -21.57 -30.46 23.92
CA ALA A 322 -22.81 -29.77 24.32
C ALA A 322 -22.69 -28.23 24.26
N PHE A 323 -21.47 -27.69 24.31
CA PHE A 323 -21.21 -26.26 24.30
C PHE A 323 -20.38 -25.87 23.07
N PRO A 324 -20.99 -25.36 21.99
CA PRO A 324 -20.24 -24.76 20.89
C PRO A 324 -19.35 -23.63 21.40
N GLN A 325 -18.10 -23.61 20.96
CA GLN A 325 -17.07 -22.68 21.44
C GLN A 325 -17.10 -21.37 20.65
N ALA A 326 -17.37 -21.42 19.35
CA ALA A 326 -17.66 -20.23 18.56
C ALA A 326 -19.06 -19.72 18.90
N LYS A 327 -19.16 -18.74 19.79
CA LYS A 327 -20.42 -18.10 20.18
C LYS A 327 -20.92 -17.22 19.03
N LEU A 328 -21.87 -17.74 18.26
CA LEU A 328 -22.57 -17.01 17.22
C LEU A 328 -23.31 -15.79 17.78
N LEU A 329 -23.52 -14.80 16.92
CA LEU A 329 -24.40 -13.69 17.24
C LEU A 329 -25.85 -14.17 17.25
N PRO A 330 -26.65 -13.77 18.25
CA PRO A 330 -28.07 -14.11 18.26
C PRO A 330 -28.78 -13.44 17.09
N ARG A 331 -29.81 -14.10 16.57
CA ARG A 331 -30.75 -13.46 15.65
C ARG A 331 -31.37 -12.24 16.34
N GLN A 332 -31.33 -11.09 15.68
CA GLN A 332 -31.91 -9.86 16.21
C GLN A 332 -33.35 -9.66 15.72
N TYR A 333 -34.12 -8.87 16.47
CA TYR A 333 -35.55 -8.62 16.22
C TYR A 333 -35.82 -7.12 16.13
N TRP A 334 -36.84 -6.74 15.35
CA TRP A 334 -37.21 -5.33 15.12
C TRP A 334 -37.61 -4.63 16.43
N ASN A 335 -38.43 -5.30 17.25
CA ASN A 335 -38.92 -4.84 18.54
C ASN A 335 -38.07 -5.40 19.70
N TRP A 336 -36.77 -5.16 19.68
CA TRP A 336 -35.89 -5.65 20.75
C TRP A 336 -36.10 -4.88 22.06
N GLU A 337 -36.46 -3.59 21.99
CA GLU A 337 -36.77 -2.73 23.15
C GLU A 337 -37.98 -3.24 23.94
N ASP A 338 -38.99 -3.80 23.26
CA ASP A 338 -40.19 -4.39 23.90
C ASP A 338 -39.86 -5.58 24.83
N GLN A 339 -38.64 -6.11 24.74
CA GLN A 339 -38.16 -7.26 25.52
C GLN A 339 -37.43 -6.84 26.81
N LEU A 340 -37.30 -5.53 27.05
CA LEU A 340 -36.59 -4.98 28.20
C LEU A 340 -37.55 -4.57 29.33
N SER A 341 -37.08 -4.69 30.57
CA SER A 341 -37.71 -4.03 31.71
C SER A 341 -37.44 -2.52 31.71
N GLU A 342 -38.24 -1.72 32.44
CA GLU A 342 -38.03 -0.26 32.54
C GLU A 342 -36.63 0.09 33.07
N ASP A 343 -36.12 -0.61 34.09
CA ASP A 343 -34.76 -0.41 34.61
C ASP A 343 -33.68 -0.65 33.54
N GLN A 344 -33.91 -1.66 32.67
CA GLN A 344 -33.02 -1.94 31.56
C GLN A 344 -33.13 -0.88 30.47
N LEU A 345 -34.35 -0.42 30.15
CA LEU A 345 -34.57 0.66 29.20
C LEU A 345 -33.89 1.96 29.66
N GLU A 346 -33.96 2.28 30.94
CA GLU A 346 -33.29 3.45 31.52
C GLU A 346 -31.76 3.33 31.40
N LEU A 347 -31.21 2.16 31.69
CA LEU A 347 -29.78 1.90 31.51
C LEU A 347 -29.35 2.05 30.03
N GLU A 348 -30.11 1.51 29.09
CA GLU A 348 -29.85 1.66 27.65
C GLU A 348 -29.98 3.11 27.17
N ARG A 349 -30.91 3.88 27.74
CA ARG A 349 -31.14 5.29 27.40
C ARG A 349 -30.08 6.24 27.98
N SER A 350 -29.35 5.82 29.01
CA SER A 350 -28.34 6.64 29.68
C SER A 350 -27.16 7.05 28.79
N GLY A 351 -26.94 6.36 27.66
CA GLY A 351 -25.89 6.68 26.70
C GLY A 351 -24.47 6.27 27.10
N GLY A 352 -24.28 5.73 28.31
CA GLY A 352 -23.01 5.15 28.75
C GLY A 352 -22.86 3.69 28.34
N TRP A 353 -21.62 3.19 28.30
CA TRP A 353 -21.35 1.76 28.10
C TRP A 353 -21.35 1.03 29.45
N TYR A 354 -22.13 -0.05 29.57
CA TYR A 354 -22.15 -0.93 30.74
C TYR A 354 -22.16 -2.40 30.31
N ARG A 355 -21.48 -3.27 31.07
CA ARG A 355 -21.48 -4.73 30.78
C ARG A 355 -22.88 -5.34 30.82
N SER A 356 -23.77 -4.78 31.63
CA SER A 356 -25.17 -5.22 31.77
C SER A 356 -26.08 -4.79 30.62
N LEU A 357 -25.59 -3.99 29.66
CA LEU A 357 -26.36 -3.64 28.48
C LEU A 357 -26.76 -4.89 27.69
N ARG A 358 -28.01 -4.90 27.26
CA ARG A 358 -28.61 -5.90 26.38
C ARG A 358 -28.53 -5.49 24.91
N THR A 359 -28.24 -4.22 24.61
CA THR A 359 -27.98 -3.74 23.24
C THR A 359 -26.91 -4.55 22.53
N GLY A 360 -27.24 -4.97 21.31
CA GLY A 360 -26.35 -5.80 20.50
C GLY A 360 -25.08 -5.04 20.09
N SER A 361 -25.22 -3.76 19.79
CA SER A 361 -24.12 -2.91 19.31
C SER A 361 -23.07 -2.62 20.39
N ALA A 362 -23.45 -2.57 21.67
CA ALA A 362 -22.53 -2.26 22.77
C ALA A 362 -21.42 -3.31 22.94
N LYS A 363 -21.69 -4.55 22.54
CA LYS A 363 -20.71 -5.63 22.55
C LYS A 363 -19.52 -5.39 21.63
N TRP A 364 -19.68 -4.52 20.64
CA TRP A 364 -18.68 -4.21 19.62
C TRP A 364 -17.88 -2.96 19.94
N ASP A 365 -18.12 -2.26 21.05
CA ASP A 365 -17.49 -0.97 21.30
C ASP A 365 -15.96 -1.11 21.52
N ASN A 366 -15.48 -2.20 22.12
CA ASN A 366 -14.02 -2.46 22.17
C ASN A 366 -13.42 -2.73 20.78
N ASP A 367 -14.15 -3.43 19.91
CA ASP A 367 -13.71 -3.72 18.54
C ASP A 367 -13.75 -2.45 17.65
N TRP A 368 -14.74 -1.59 17.88
CA TRP A 368 -14.88 -0.29 17.25
C TRP A 368 -13.66 0.59 17.54
N GLU A 369 -13.29 0.75 18.82
CA GLU A 369 -12.11 1.53 19.20
C GLU A 369 -10.84 0.98 18.57
N ARG A 370 -10.68 -0.35 18.50
CA ARG A 370 -9.58 -0.98 17.74
C ARG A 370 -9.58 -0.57 16.27
N TRP A 371 -10.73 -0.61 15.60
CA TRP A 371 -10.81 -0.28 14.18
C TRP A 371 -10.50 1.19 13.88
N VAL A 372 -10.88 2.12 14.76
CA VAL A 372 -10.76 3.57 14.53
C VAL A 372 -9.55 4.22 15.21
N ARG A 373 -8.92 3.56 16.20
CA ARG A 373 -7.79 4.13 16.98
C ARG A 373 -6.50 3.31 16.96
N CYS A 374 -6.58 2.01 16.64
CA CYS A 374 -5.44 1.09 16.76
C CYS A 374 -4.88 0.66 15.40
N TYR A 375 -5.06 1.46 14.37
CA TYR A 375 -4.58 1.11 13.03
C TYR A 375 -3.14 1.51 12.79
N ASP A 376 -2.64 2.57 13.44
CA ASP A 376 -1.30 3.13 13.25
C ASP A 376 -0.42 2.98 14.51
N PRO A 377 0.50 2.00 14.54
CA PRO A 377 1.37 1.77 15.69
C PRO A 377 2.48 2.82 15.87
N LEU A 378 2.73 3.70 14.89
CA LEU A 378 3.77 4.72 14.95
C LEU A 378 3.24 6.06 15.49
N ASN A 379 1.93 6.27 15.47
CA ASN A 379 1.32 7.55 15.81
C ASN A 379 1.17 7.74 17.33
N GLU A 380 1.66 8.89 17.83
CA GLU A 380 1.59 9.41 19.20
C GLU A 380 0.18 9.82 19.66
N LEU A 381 -0.88 9.16 19.21
CA LEU A 381 -2.17 9.31 19.88
C LEU A 381 -2.00 8.81 21.33
N GLU A 382 -2.16 9.71 22.29
CA GLU A 382 -2.07 9.37 23.71
C GLU A 382 -3.02 8.20 24.04
N PRO A 383 -2.58 7.19 24.81
CA PRO A 383 -3.43 6.06 25.20
C PRO A 383 -4.76 6.48 25.82
N ALA A 384 -4.79 7.59 26.57
CA ALA A 384 -6.00 8.16 27.16
C ALA A 384 -7.05 8.62 26.12
N LEU A 385 -6.61 8.92 24.89
CA LEU A 385 -7.45 9.40 23.78
C LEU A 385 -7.96 8.26 22.87
N LYS A 386 -7.57 7.00 23.14
CA LYS A 386 -7.92 5.82 22.31
C LYS A 386 -9.23 5.11 22.68
N GLY A 387 -9.92 5.57 23.72
CA GLY A 387 -11.13 4.93 24.20
C GLY A 387 -10.88 3.55 24.83
N VAL A 388 -11.96 2.81 25.12
CA VAL A 388 -11.88 1.52 25.83
C VAL A 388 -11.68 0.38 24.83
N VAL A 389 -10.43 -0.09 24.69
CA VAL A 389 -10.08 -1.25 23.83
C VAL A 389 -10.18 -2.61 24.56
N TYR A 390 -10.29 -2.60 25.89
CA TYR A 390 -10.53 -3.79 26.71
C TYR A 390 -11.43 -3.44 27.88
N THR A 391 -12.47 -4.23 28.10
CA THR A 391 -13.32 -4.06 29.28
C THR A 391 -12.83 -4.94 30.43
N TYR A 392 -12.66 -4.35 31.61
CA TYR A 392 -12.28 -5.05 32.83
C TYR A 392 -13.22 -6.21 33.18
N GLY A 393 -12.62 -7.32 33.61
CA GLY A 393 -13.30 -8.53 33.99
C GLY A 393 -13.79 -9.40 32.82
N MET A 394 -13.57 -8.99 31.57
CA MET A 394 -14.02 -9.78 30.41
C MET A 394 -13.46 -11.20 30.42
N MET A 395 -12.20 -11.38 30.83
CA MET A 395 -11.55 -12.68 30.84
C MET A 395 -11.78 -13.48 32.13
N ASN A 396 -12.45 -12.92 33.15
CA ASN A 396 -12.69 -13.63 34.41
C ASN A 396 -13.63 -14.83 34.24
N GLY A 397 -13.26 -15.95 34.84
CA GLY A 397 -14.08 -17.16 34.90
C GLY A 397 -13.56 -18.30 34.03
N LEU A 398 -14.43 -19.27 33.75
CA LEU A 398 -14.09 -20.45 32.97
C LEU A 398 -14.29 -20.18 31.48
N TRP A 399 -13.22 -20.34 30.72
CA TRP A 399 -13.23 -20.33 29.27
C TRP A 399 -13.03 -21.74 28.73
N GLN A 400 -13.83 -22.06 27.72
CA GLN A 400 -13.79 -23.31 26.97
C GLN A 400 -13.58 -22.99 25.50
N GLY A 401 -12.71 -23.74 24.83
CA GLY A 401 -12.31 -23.44 23.46
C GLY A 401 -11.80 -24.65 22.68
N ARG A 402 -11.41 -24.40 21.43
CA ARG A 402 -10.76 -25.39 20.56
C ARG A 402 -9.48 -24.82 19.98
N LEU A 403 -8.37 -25.52 20.18
CA LEU A 403 -7.06 -25.20 19.64
C LEU A 403 -6.80 -26.04 18.37
N LEU A 404 -6.41 -25.40 17.26
CA LEU A 404 -5.97 -26.14 16.06
C LEU A 404 -4.47 -26.40 16.14
N VAL A 405 -4.10 -27.67 16.14
CA VAL A 405 -2.70 -28.10 16.12
C VAL A 405 -2.38 -28.70 14.77
N ALA A 406 -1.56 -28.00 13.97
CA ALA A 406 -1.10 -28.47 12.68
C ALA A 406 0.10 -29.42 12.83
N SER A 407 0.23 -30.35 11.88
CA SER A 407 1.46 -31.12 11.71
C SER A 407 2.62 -30.18 11.36
N GLU A 408 3.65 -30.22 12.19
CA GLU A 408 4.82 -29.34 12.09
C GLU A 408 5.51 -29.36 10.71
N PRO A 409 5.87 -30.52 10.12
CA PRO A 409 6.54 -30.55 8.82
C PRO A 409 5.74 -29.84 7.72
N ASN A 410 4.42 -30.00 7.75
CA ASN A 410 3.54 -29.40 6.75
C ASN A 410 3.35 -27.89 6.98
N TYR A 411 3.24 -27.45 8.23
CA TYR A 411 3.20 -26.03 8.56
C TYR A 411 4.50 -25.33 8.14
N MET A 412 5.66 -25.95 8.42
CA MET A 412 6.96 -25.41 8.01
C MET A 412 7.13 -25.39 6.48
N ALA A 413 6.63 -26.39 5.77
CA ALA A 413 6.61 -26.38 4.30
C ALA A 413 5.84 -25.16 3.76
N LEU A 414 4.69 -24.83 4.37
CA LEU A 414 3.91 -23.63 4.03
C LEU A 414 4.67 -22.33 4.37
N VAL A 415 5.34 -22.24 5.52
CA VAL A 415 6.13 -21.04 5.90
C VAL A 415 7.29 -20.77 4.93
N THR A 416 7.92 -21.83 4.42
CA THR A 416 9.14 -21.76 3.60
C THR A 416 8.90 -21.69 2.10
N THR A 417 7.65 -21.83 1.63
CA THR A 417 7.31 -21.86 0.21
C THR A 417 6.28 -20.78 -0.14
N ALA A 418 6.66 -19.82 -0.99
CA ALA A 418 5.78 -18.73 -1.38
C ALA A 418 4.55 -19.22 -2.16
N GLN A 419 4.76 -20.16 -3.09
CA GLN A 419 3.73 -20.69 -3.99
C GLN A 419 2.78 -21.64 -3.26
N ARG A 420 1.47 -21.45 -3.42
CA ARG A 420 0.46 -22.37 -2.89
C ARG A 420 0.67 -23.79 -3.44
N PRO A 421 0.79 -24.82 -2.58
CA PRO A 421 0.82 -26.21 -3.02
C PRO A 421 -0.47 -26.57 -3.79
N PRO A 422 -0.40 -27.28 -4.93
CA PRO A 422 -1.59 -27.68 -5.70
C PRO A 422 -2.60 -28.49 -4.89
N THR A 423 -2.13 -29.17 -3.85
CA THR A 423 -2.92 -30.02 -2.96
C THR A 423 -3.58 -29.26 -1.80
N PHE A 424 -3.29 -27.97 -1.60
CA PHE A 424 -3.91 -27.14 -0.56
C PHE A 424 -5.28 -26.61 -1.05
N PRO A 425 -6.40 -26.76 -0.29
CA PRO A 425 -6.54 -27.36 1.05
C PRO A 425 -7.03 -28.82 1.03
N GLN A 426 -7.02 -29.48 -0.13
CA GLN A 426 -7.65 -30.80 -0.34
C GLN A 426 -6.92 -31.95 0.37
N ASN A 427 -5.59 -31.86 0.51
CA ASN A 427 -4.75 -32.80 1.27
C ASN A 427 -4.04 -32.13 2.46
N ASP A 428 -4.61 -31.05 2.99
CA ASP A 428 -4.01 -30.16 4.00
C ASP A 428 -3.62 -30.89 5.31
N PRO A 429 -2.62 -30.41 6.07
CA PRO A 429 -1.94 -31.12 7.14
C PRO A 429 -2.92 -31.76 8.10
N PHE A 430 -2.54 -32.88 8.72
CA PHE A 430 -3.21 -33.39 9.92
C PHE A 430 -3.36 -32.26 10.98
N ILE A 431 -4.48 -31.55 10.94
CA ILE A 431 -4.86 -30.53 11.91
C ILE A 431 -5.81 -31.19 12.87
N THR A 432 -5.32 -31.34 14.09
CA THR A 432 -6.11 -31.93 15.17
C THR A 432 -6.64 -30.80 16.03
N GLY A 433 -7.95 -30.73 16.16
CA GLY A 433 -8.60 -29.85 17.15
C GLY A 433 -8.43 -30.45 18.55
N ARG A 434 -7.83 -29.71 19.48
CA ARG A 434 -7.74 -30.09 20.89
C ARG A 434 -8.67 -29.22 21.75
N PRO A 435 -9.46 -29.79 22.67
CA PRO A 435 -10.16 -29.01 23.70
C PRO A 435 -9.17 -28.19 24.54
N ILE A 436 -9.57 -26.98 24.90
CA ILE A 436 -8.85 -26.15 25.86
C ILE A 436 -9.84 -25.63 26.91
N TYR A 437 -9.44 -25.72 28.18
CA TYR A 437 -10.16 -25.17 29.32
C TYR A 437 -9.18 -24.30 30.12
N MET A 438 -9.60 -23.11 30.50
CA MET A 438 -8.82 -22.20 31.33
C MET A 438 -9.75 -21.42 32.25
N ARG A 439 -9.55 -21.56 33.57
CA ARG A 439 -10.18 -20.68 34.55
C ARG A 439 -9.23 -19.56 34.90
N LEU A 440 -9.60 -18.34 34.54
CA LEU A 440 -8.76 -17.15 34.67
C LEU A 440 -9.29 -16.19 35.73
N ARG A 441 -8.36 -15.45 36.33
CA ARG A 441 -8.57 -14.32 37.22
C ARG A 441 -7.75 -13.14 36.73
N GLU A 442 -8.34 -11.96 36.79
CA GLU A 442 -7.77 -10.69 36.37
C GLU A 442 -7.31 -9.88 37.57
N HIS A 443 -6.16 -9.22 37.42
CA HIS A 443 -5.54 -8.40 38.45
C HIS A 443 -5.02 -7.09 37.83
N HIS A 444 -5.18 -5.99 38.55
CA HIS A 444 -4.87 -4.64 38.10
C HIS A 444 -3.70 -4.07 38.89
N CYS A 445 -2.72 -3.50 38.19
CA CYS A 445 -1.71 -2.64 38.81
C CYS A 445 -2.32 -1.24 38.93
N ILE A 446 -2.35 -0.69 40.15
CA ILE A 446 -2.94 0.62 40.43
C ILE A 446 -1.80 1.57 40.84
N ASP A 447 -1.66 2.66 40.12
CA ASP A 447 -0.69 3.72 40.42
C ASP A 447 -0.84 4.22 41.88
N PRO A 448 0.24 4.37 42.66
CA PRO A 448 1.66 4.43 42.28
C PRO A 448 2.42 3.09 42.32
N GLU A 449 1.74 1.95 42.42
CA GLU A 449 2.42 0.65 42.31
C GLU A 449 3.03 0.48 40.90
N ILE A 450 4.20 -0.15 40.82
CA ILE A 450 4.94 -0.32 39.58
C ILE A 450 4.49 -1.62 38.91
N ALA A 451 4.21 -1.56 37.60
CA ALA A 451 3.89 -2.74 36.82
C ALA A 451 5.13 -3.63 36.62
N VAL A 452 4.93 -4.95 36.58
CA VAL A 452 5.99 -5.91 36.25
C VAL A 452 6.60 -5.53 34.89
N PRO A 453 7.93 -5.48 34.74
CA PRO A 453 8.55 -5.21 33.45
C PRO A 453 8.14 -6.23 32.38
N ILE A 454 8.04 -5.77 31.13
CA ILE A 454 8.00 -6.68 29.97
C ILE A 454 9.31 -7.47 29.87
N GLY A 455 9.29 -8.64 29.22
CA GLY A 455 10.49 -9.48 29.07
C GLY A 455 11.46 -8.98 27.99
N GLY A 456 12.57 -9.72 27.79
CA GLY A 456 13.55 -9.53 26.70
C GLY A 456 14.94 -9.07 27.17
N ALA A 457 16.01 -9.61 26.58
CA ALA A 457 17.40 -9.36 27.00
C ALA A 457 18.02 -8.06 26.44
N GLY A 458 17.25 -7.20 25.75
CA GLY A 458 17.78 -5.98 25.12
C GLY A 458 18.81 -6.24 24.02
N ASP A 459 19.11 -7.50 23.71
CA ASP A 459 19.91 -7.93 22.58
C ASP A 459 18.96 -8.29 21.42
N ASN A 460 19.14 -7.63 20.28
CA ASN A 460 18.25 -7.69 19.12
C ASN A 460 18.31 -9.05 18.36
N PHE A 461 18.36 -10.19 19.06
CA PHE A 461 18.60 -11.53 18.49
C PHE A 461 17.50 -12.58 18.75
N ASP A 462 16.39 -12.22 19.38
CA ASP A 462 15.17 -13.04 19.43
C ASP A 462 14.08 -12.47 18.50
N ASP A 463 13.12 -13.26 18.03
CA ASP A 463 11.96 -12.79 17.22
C ASP A 463 11.03 -11.85 18.02
N GLY A 464 11.41 -11.58 19.26
CA GLY A 464 10.81 -10.67 20.21
C GLY A 464 9.55 -11.21 20.84
N VAL A 465 9.18 -12.47 20.58
CA VAL A 465 7.94 -13.03 21.14
C VAL A 465 8.04 -12.97 22.66
N ILE A 466 9.17 -13.37 23.27
CA ILE A 466 9.39 -13.28 24.73
C ILE A 466 9.42 -11.84 25.27
N ASN A 467 9.63 -10.84 24.40
CA ASN A 467 9.76 -9.43 24.78
C ASN A 467 8.41 -8.79 25.15
N GLY A 468 7.29 -9.47 24.88
CA GLY A 468 5.97 -8.86 24.99
C GLY A 468 5.26 -9.00 26.34
N TRP A 469 5.38 -10.11 27.06
CA TRP A 469 4.45 -10.40 28.17
C TRP A 469 5.05 -10.24 29.57
N PHE A 470 6.13 -10.96 29.91
CA PHE A 470 6.72 -11.00 31.25
C PHE A 470 8.20 -11.41 31.17
N GLY A 471 9.04 -10.82 32.04
CA GLY A 471 10.40 -11.29 32.29
C GLY A 471 10.46 -12.66 33.00
N PRO A 472 11.67 -13.22 33.22
CA PRO A 472 11.83 -14.50 33.91
C PRO A 472 11.24 -14.44 35.33
N ILE A 473 10.46 -15.47 35.68
CA ILE A 473 9.62 -15.48 36.89
C ILE A 473 10.26 -16.35 37.98
N ARG A 474 10.38 -15.82 39.19
CA ARG A 474 10.75 -16.60 40.39
C ARG A 474 9.52 -17.25 41.03
N GLY A 475 8.39 -16.55 41.05
CA GLY A 475 7.10 -17.07 41.51
C GLY A 475 6.06 -15.96 41.67
N HIS A 476 4.82 -16.36 41.98
CA HIS A 476 3.76 -15.44 42.41
C HIS A 476 2.89 -16.12 43.46
N PHE A 477 2.22 -15.32 44.29
CA PHE A 477 1.23 -15.81 45.25
C PHE A 477 0.07 -14.84 45.39
N GLU A 478 -1.12 -15.39 45.63
CA GLU A 478 -2.35 -14.63 45.87
C GLU A 478 -2.72 -14.70 47.35
N ASN A 479 -2.94 -13.56 47.99
CA ASN A 479 -3.41 -13.49 49.37
C ASN A 479 -4.39 -12.33 49.57
N GLN A 480 -5.54 -12.58 50.20
CA GLN A 480 -6.56 -11.56 50.54
C GLN A 480 -6.97 -10.65 49.36
N GLY A 481 -7.08 -11.19 48.15
CA GLY A 481 -7.47 -10.42 46.95
C GLY A 481 -6.36 -9.52 46.40
N LYS A 482 -5.11 -9.78 46.78
CA LYS A 482 -3.91 -9.19 46.19
C LYS A 482 -3.04 -10.27 45.59
N LEU A 483 -2.47 -9.98 44.42
CA LEU A 483 -1.47 -10.80 43.77
C LEU A 483 -0.11 -10.12 43.95
N THR A 484 0.87 -10.87 44.46
CA THR A 484 2.27 -10.44 44.52
C THR A 484 3.08 -11.25 43.53
N TRP A 485 3.82 -10.57 42.68
CA TRP A 485 4.65 -11.14 41.64
C TRP A 485 6.13 -10.90 41.94
N LEU A 486 6.95 -11.94 41.81
CA LEU A 486 8.39 -11.90 42.09
C LEU A 486 9.15 -12.17 40.78
N ALA A 487 9.87 -11.16 40.28
CA ALA A 487 10.77 -11.31 39.15
C ALA A 487 12.03 -12.12 39.55
N MET A 488 12.75 -12.68 38.58
CA MET A 488 14.04 -13.34 38.84
C MET A 488 15.19 -12.36 39.04
N ASP A 489 15.16 -11.23 38.32
CA ASP A 489 16.30 -10.33 38.14
C ASP A 489 16.30 -9.13 39.11
N ASP A 490 15.27 -9.02 39.96
CA ASP A 490 15.19 -8.02 41.03
C ASP A 490 14.55 -8.60 42.32
N ASP A 491 14.76 -7.90 43.43
CA ASP A 491 14.12 -8.18 44.73
C ASP A 491 12.81 -7.37 44.92
N HIS A 492 12.24 -6.80 43.85
CA HIS A 492 11.03 -5.97 43.95
C HIS A 492 9.77 -6.85 44.02
N GLU A 493 8.88 -6.56 44.97
CA GLU A 493 7.57 -7.19 45.06
C GLU A 493 6.53 -6.38 44.29
N TYR A 494 6.21 -6.82 43.07
CA TYR A 494 5.19 -6.18 42.25
C TYR A 494 3.79 -6.56 42.73
N LYS A 495 2.94 -5.57 42.99
CA LYS A 495 1.63 -5.78 43.64
C LYS A 495 0.47 -5.42 42.73
N TYR A 496 -0.53 -6.29 42.72
CA TYR A 496 -1.75 -6.13 41.95
C TYR A 496 -2.97 -6.36 42.84
N GLU A 497 -4.06 -5.63 42.58
CA GLU A 497 -5.37 -5.86 43.16
C GLU A 497 -6.17 -6.82 42.27
N THR A 498 -6.72 -7.89 42.84
CA THR A 498 -7.61 -8.80 42.09
C THR A 498 -8.91 -8.09 41.77
N PHE A 499 -9.28 -8.05 40.48
CA PHE A 499 -10.50 -7.41 40.03
C PHE A 499 -11.75 -8.12 40.56
N VAL A 500 -12.66 -7.34 41.15
CA VAL A 500 -13.98 -7.80 41.61
C VAL A 500 -15.05 -6.92 40.99
N GLU A 501 -15.95 -7.52 40.24
CA GLU A 501 -17.01 -6.80 39.53
C GLU A 501 -17.88 -5.99 40.49
N GLY A 502 -18.10 -4.71 40.16
CA GLY A 502 -18.89 -3.76 40.95
C GLY A 502 -18.18 -3.17 42.17
N LYS A 503 -16.95 -3.61 42.50
CA LYS A 503 -16.14 -3.04 43.58
C LYS A 503 -15.17 -1.99 43.01
N PRO A 504 -15.17 -0.74 43.50
CA PRO A 504 -14.15 0.25 43.13
C PRO A 504 -12.74 -0.25 43.48
N ASN A 505 -11.77 0.09 42.65
CA ASN A 505 -10.36 -0.21 42.91
C ASN A 505 -9.78 0.75 43.97
N SER A 506 -8.53 0.52 44.34
CA SER A 506 -7.79 1.33 45.32
C SER A 506 -7.25 2.67 44.81
N HIS A 507 -7.71 3.16 43.64
CA HIS A 507 -7.23 4.40 43.02
C HIS A 507 -7.43 5.62 43.93
N ASN A 508 -6.37 6.43 44.05
CA ASN A 508 -6.38 7.70 44.76
C ASN A 508 -5.87 8.82 43.83
N PRO A 509 -6.74 9.75 43.39
CA PRO A 509 -6.37 10.84 42.50
C PRO A 509 -5.24 11.74 43.03
N GLU A 510 -5.07 11.83 44.36
CA GLU A 510 -4.04 12.69 44.98
C GLU A 510 -2.62 12.10 44.94
N THR A 511 -2.50 10.79 44.72
CA THR A 511 -1.21 10.11 44.58
C THR A 511 -0.98 9.59 43.18
N CYS A 512 -1.99 9.68 42.30
CA CYS A 512 -1.91 9.13 40.96
C CYS A 512 -1.21 10.11 40.01
N GLY A 513 -0.09 9.69 39.41
CA GLY A 513 0.68 10.49 38.47
C GLY A 513 -0.13 10.93 37.25
N MET A 514 -1.03 10.08 36.75
CA MET A 514 -1.96 10.43 35.66
C MET A 514 -2.96 11.51 36.07
N CYS A 515 -3.54 11.41 37.27
CA CYS A 515 -4.49 12.42 37.77
C CYS A 515 -3.82 13.75 38.08
N ILE A 516 -2.57 13.72 38.55
CA ILE A 516 -1.77 14.92 38.81
C ILE A 516 -1.44 15.59 37.48
N GLY A 517 -0.91 14.84 36.50
CA GLY A 517 -0.60 15.37 35.17
C GLY A 517 -1.83 15.93 34.43
N ASN A 518 -2.98 15.25 34.50
CA ASN A 518 -4.22 15.77 33.90
C ASN A 518 -4.65 17.10 34.54
N ARG A 519 -4.49 17.26 35.86
CA ARG A 519 -4.79 18.53 36.54
C ARG A 519 -3.86 19.65 36.09
N GLU A 520 -2.57 19.37 35.92
CA GLU A 520 -1.59 20.33 35.41
C GLU A 520 -1.93 20.77 33.97
N ILE A 521 -2.33 19.83 33.11
CA ILE A 521 -2.78 20.13 31.73
C ILE A 521 -4.07 20.97 31.74
N GLU A 522 -5.06 20.61 32.57
CA GLU A 522 -6.31 21.37 32.68
C GLU A 522 -6.08 22.80 33.20
N GLU A 523 -5.13 22.98 34.11
CA GLU A 523 -4.68 24.29 34.58
C GLU A 523 -4.00 25.09 33.45
N GLU A 524 -3.11 24.47 32.67
CA GLU A 524 -2.47 25.12 31.49
C GLU A 524 -3.48 25.48 30.40
N GLU A 525 -4.39 24.57 30.02
CA GLU A 525 -5.46 24.80 29.04
C GLU A 525 -6.39 25.93 29.52
N HIS A 526 -6.72 25.96 30.82
CA HIS A 526 -7.51 27.03 31.40
C HIS A 526 -6.79 28.39 31.34
N GLU A 527 -5.50 28.44 31.66
CA GLU A 527 -4.70 29.66 31.53
C GLU A 527 -4.60 30.15 30.08
N GLU A 528 -4.48 29.22 29.13
CA GLU A 528 -4.40 29.52 27.70
C GLU A 528 -5.74 30.01 27.14
N TYR A 529 -6.85 29.40 27.56
CA TYR A 529 -8.21 29.88 27.29
C TYR A 529 -8.43 31.30 27.85
N VAL A 530 -8.02 31.55 29.11
CA VAL A 530 -8.11 32.88 29.73
C VAL A 530 -7.25 33.90 28.96
N ARG A 531 -6.08 33.52 28.45
CA ARG A 531 -5.25 34.37 27.58
C ARG A 531 -5.93 34.65 26.23
N ALA A 532 -6.53 33.65 25.60
CA ALA A 532 -7.23 33.78 24.31
C ALA A 532 -8.49 34.66 24.43
N VAL A 533 -9.31 34.45 25.46
CA VAL A 533 -10.48 35.30 25.74
C VAL A 533 -10.05 36.74 26.04
N SER A 534 -8.96 36.93 26.80
CA SER A 534 -8.39 38.26 27.07
C SER A 534 -7.81 38.95 25.83
N ALA A 535 -7.44 38.19 24.78
CA ALA A 535 -7.00 38.71 23.50
C ALA A 535 -8.20 39.06 22.59
N SER A 536 -9.25 38.22 22.57
CA SER A 536 -10.51 38.50 21.87
C SER A 536 -11.27 39.70 22.43
N ILE A 537 -11.25 39.92 23.76
CA ILE A 537 -11.85 41.12 24.38
C ILE A 537 -11.09 42.38 23.95
N ARG A 538 -9.76 42.29 23.73
CA ARG A 538 -8.96 43.40 23.20
C ARG A 538 -9.27 43.68 21.73
N SER A 539 -9.42 42.66 20.88
CA SER A 539 -9.79 42.87 19.47
C SER A 539 -11.24 43.35 19.29
N ALA A 540 -12.18 42.85 20.09
CA ALA A 540 -13.57 43.29 20.07
C ALA A 540 -13.74 44.75 20.54
N SER A 541 -12.84 45.24 21.40
CA SER A 541 -12.86 46.64 21.83
C SER A 541 -12.44 47.64 20.75
N GLU A 542 -11.74 47.19 19.70
CA GLU A 542 -11.34 48.02 18.54
C GLU A 542 -12.40 48.02 17.42
N GLU A 543 -13.28 47.01 17.33
CA GLU A 543 -14.33 46.90 16.29
C GLU A 543 -15.69 47.52 16.66
N ILE A 544 -15.94 47.87 17.93
CA ILE A 544 -17.23 48.44 18.38
C ILE A 544 -17.40 49.93 17.97
N ALA A 545 -16.43 50.54 17.26
CA ALA A 545 -16.51 51.93 16.82
C ALA A 545 -17.36 52.17 15.54
N SER A 546 -17.92 51.15 14.88
CA SER A 546 -18.71 51.38 13.67
C SER A 546 -19.83 50.35 13.43
N SER A 547 -21.04 50.61 13.94
CA SER A 547 -22.33 50.26 13.30
C SER A 547 -23.54 50.86 14.05
N PRO A 548 -24.59 51.35 13.34
CA PRO A 548 -25.78 51.96 13.96
C PRO A 548 -26.89 50.93 14.29
N PRO A 549 -27.82 51.23 15.22
CA PRO A 549 -28.77 50.27 15.77
C PRO A 549 -30.11 50.22 14.99
N GLY A 550 -30.65 49.02 14.80
CA GLY A 550 -32.08 48.82 14.57
C GLY A 550 -32.48 47.66 13.65
N SER A 551 -32.85 46.52 14.22
CA SER A 551 -33.84 45.58 13.64
C SER A 551 -34.38 44.64 14.72
N PRO A 552 -35.70 44.51 14.90
CA PRO A 552 -36.31 43.68 15.93
C PRO A 552 -36.54 42.25 15.41
N HIS A 553 -35.60 41.34 15.64
CA HIS A 553 -35.78 39.92 15.33
C HIS A 553 -35.32 38.95 16.43
N GLY A 554 -34.93 39.44 17.62
CA GLY A 554 -34.33 38.61 18.68
C GLY A 554 -35.27 38.13 19.79
N GLN A 555 -36.56 37.93 19.53
CA GLN A 555 -37.51 37.51 20.60
C GLN A 555 -38.37 36.27 20.25
N PHE A 556 -37.99 35.50 19.24
CA PHE A 556 -38.65 34.23 18.90
C PHE A 556 -37.72 33.01 18.93
N GLU A 557 -36.41 33.21 19.18
CA GLU A 557 -35.44 32.11 19.24
C GLU A 557 -35.23 31.57 20.66
N ASP A 558 -35.55 32.33 21.71
CA ASP A 558 -35.30 31.92 23.10
C ASP A 558 -36.26 30.81 23.58
N ASP A 559 -37.50 30.76 23.08
CA ASP A 559 -38.48 29.73 23.45
C ASP A 559 -38.22 28.37 22.75
N PHE A 560 -37.39 28.33 21.70
CA PHE A 560 -37.04 27.08 20.98
C PHE A 560 -35.77 26.40 21.53
N VAL A 561 -34.92 27.16 22.22
CA VAL A 561 -33.72 26.66 22.88
C VAL A 561 -34.10 25.86 24.14
N GLU A 562 -35.11 26.30 24.89
CA GLU A 562 -35.64 25.56 26.06
C GLU A 562 -36.29 24.21 25.71
N ALA A 563 -36.61 23.97 24.43
CA ALA A 563 -37.14 22.69 23.92
C ALA A 563 -36.07 21.79 23.26
N GLY A 564 -34.78 22.16 23.31
CA GLY A 564 -33.67 21.36 22.76
C GLY A 564 -33.61 21.31 21.23
N LEU A 565 -34.14 22.34 20.54
CA LEU A 565 -34.20 22.42 19.07
C LEU A 565 -33.61 23.73 18.51
N GLY A 566 -32.75 24.40 19.28
CA GLY A 566 -32.01 25.59 18.83
C GLY A 566 -30.75 25.25 18.02
N ARG A 567 -30.30 26.21 17.19
CA ARG A 567 -28.95 26.19 16.60
C ARG A 567 -27.95 26.51 17.70
N GLU A 568 -27.18 25.51 18.12
CA GLU A 568 -26.06 25.71 19.04
C GLU A 568 -24.79 26.10 18.26
N HIS A 569 -24.06 27.04 18.85
CA HIS A 569 -22.80 27.61 18.38
C HIS A 569 -21.71 26.53 18.26
N ASP A 570 -20.82 26.73 17.28
CA ASP A 570 -19.58 25.98 17.10
C ASP A 570 -18.64 26.10 18.33
N GLU A 571 -17.74 25.12 18.44
CA GLU A 571 -16.54 25.05 19.34
C GLU A 571 -16.69 24.29 20.66
N HIS A 572 -16.55 22.97 20.60
CA HIS A 572 -15.37 22.22 21.07
C HIS A 572 -15.57 20.74 20.68
N ASP A 573 -14.49 20.04 20.31
CA ASP A 573 -14.57 18.59 20.09
C ASP A 573 -14.81 17.90 21.44
N ASP A 574 -16.03 17.38 21.62
CA ASP A 574 -16.41 16.51 22.75
C ASP A 574 -15.61 15.19 22.67
N TYR A 575 -14.33 15.23 23.05
CA TYR A 575 -13.64 14.03 23.47
C TYR A 575 -14.21 13.65 24.83
N VAL A 576 -14.89 12.50 24.92
CA VAL A 576 -15.23 11.89 26.20
C VAL A 576 -13.90 11.50 26.86
N ARG A 577 -13.30 12.40 27.64
CA ARG A 577 -12.15 12.07 28.50
C ARG A 577 -12.64 11.00 29.49
N SER A 578 -12.04 9.82 29.49
CA SER A 578 -12.38 8.79 30.48
C SER A 578 -11.83 9.21 31.83
N ASP A 579 -12.65 9.20 32.87
CA ASP A 579 -12.20 9.41 34.25
C ASP A 579 -11.04 8.47 34.56
N CYS A 580 -9.92 9.04 35.06
CA CYS A 580 -8.74 8.26 35.39
C CYS A 580 -9.08 7.23 36.49
N ASN A 581 -8.72 5.97 36.26
CA ASN A 581 -8.97 4.87 37.19
C ASN A 581 -7.68 4.29 37.80
N GLY A 582 -6.54 4.94 37.57
CA GLY A 582 -5.23 4.54 38.11
C GLY A 582 -4.64 3.26 37.54
N ILE A 583 -5.29 2.56 36.61
CA ILE A 583 -4.81 1.27 36.11
C ILE A 583 -3.65 1.46 35.12
N THR A 584 -2.49 0.91 35.45
CA THR A 584 -1.27 0.99 34.61
C THR A 584 -0.90 -0.32 33.91
N ASP A 585 -1.42 -1.45 34.40
CA ASP A 585 -1.19 -2.78 33.82
C ASP A 585 -2.30 -3.76 34.24
N ILE A 586 -2.60 -4.74 33.38
CA ILE A 586 -3.63 -5.77 33.61
C ILE A 586 -3.03 -7.14 33.31
N ILE A 587 -3.04 -8.01 34.32
CA ILE A 587 -2.48 -9.36 34.23
C ILE A 587 -3.51 -10.42 34.61
N PHE A 588 -3.27 -11.63 34.11
CA PHE A 588 -4.09 -12.80 34.36
C PHE A 588 -3.29 -13.89 35.07
N THR A 589 -3.95 -14.60 35.99
CA THR A 589 -3.49 -15.88 36.53
C THR A 589 -4.60 -16.91 36.35
N GLY A 590 -4.25 -18.18 36.27
CA GLY A 590 -5.26 -19.23 36.15
C GLY A 590 -4.72 -20.63 35.98
N GLY A 591 -5.65 -21.57 35.81
CA GLY A 591 -5.34 -22.98 35.62
C GLY A 591 -6.50 -23.77 35.04
N THR A 592 -6.22 -25.02 34.70
CA THR A 592 -7.26 -26.00 34.39
C THR A 592 -7.87 -26.53 35.69
N GLU A 593 -9.19 -26.61 35.79
CA GLU A 593 -9.87 -27.24 36.95
C GLU A 593 -9.53 -28.73 37.04
N ASP A 594 -9.54 -29.31 38.25
CA ASP A 594 -9.19 -30.73 38.46
C ASP A 594 -9.98 -31.69 37.55
N ARG A 595 -11.28 -31.46 37.42
CA ARG A 595 -12.16 -32.26 36.56
C ARG A 595 -11.71 -32.22 35.09
N HIS A 596 -11.46 -31.02 34.54
CA HIS A 596 -11.02 -30.87 33.15
C HIS A 596 -9.56 -31.29 32.95
N GLY A 597 -8.70 -31.11 33.96
CA GLY A 597 -7.28 -31.47 33.93
C GLY A 597 -7.06 -32.98 33.87
N ARG A 598 -7.89 -33.76 34.56
CA ARG A 598 -7.89 -35.23 34.46
C ARG A 598 -8.32 -35.73 33.08
N ALA A 599 -9.14 -34.97 32.36
CA ALA A 599 -9.62 -35.32 31.02
C ALA A 599 -8.68 -34.84 29.90
N TRP A 600 -8.13 -33.63 30.02
CA TRP A 600 -7.48 -32.87 28.95
C TRP A 600 -6.11 -32.29 29.33
N ASP A 601 -5.47 -32.86 30.35
CA ASP A 601 -4.22 -32.40 30.97
C ASP A 601 -4.32 -31.10 31.79
N PHE A 602 -3.46 -30.99 32.81
CA PHE A 602 -3.39 -29.84 33.70
C PHE A 602 -2.46 -28.76 33.13
N TYR A 603 -2.94 -27.52 33.16
CA TYR A 603 -2.17 -26.36 32.71
C TYR A 603 -2.27 -25.22 33.70
N ARG A 604 -1.17 -24.48 33.83
CA ARG A 604 -1.14 -23.15 34.44
C ARG A 604 -1.18 -22.10 33.34
N TYR A 605 -1.92 -21.02 33.60
CA TYR A 605 -2.00 -19.86 32.73
C TYR A 605 -1.55 -18.62 33.47
N TYR A 606 -0.79 -17.77 32.79
CA TYR A 606 -0.55 -16.40 33.19
C TYR A 606 -0.43 -15.53 31.94
N GLY A 607 -0.83 -14.27 32.03
CA GLY A 607 -0.90 -13.43 30.84
C GLY A 607 -1.05 -11.95 31.13
N ARG A 608 -1.02 -11.14 30.08
CA ARG A 608 -1.09 -9.67 30.14
C ARG A 608 -2.01 -9.15 29.04
N VAL A 609 -2.69 -8.03 29.32
CA VAL A 609 -3.38 -7.22 28.31
C VAL A 609 -2.45 -6.11 27.83
N ARG A 610 -2.31 -5.96 26.52
CA ARG A 610 -1.68 -4.81 25.91
C ARG A 610 -2.67 -3.65 25.89
N LEU A 611 -2.46 -2.66 26.74
CA LEU A 611 -3.41 -1.55 26.93
C LEU A 611 -3.68 -0.73 25.66
N TRP A 612 -2.74 -0.76 24.69
CA TRP A 612 -2.86 -0.01 23.44
C TRP A 612 -4.02 -0.45 22.54
N ASP A 613 -4.26 -1.76 22.39
CA ASP A 613 -5.31 -2.32 21.53
C ASP A 613 -6.13 -3.44 22.18
N GLY A 614 -5.87 -3.77 23.44
CA GLY A 614 -6.51 -4.87 24.16
C GLY A 614 -6.06 -6.26 23.70
N LEU A 615 -4.91 -6.38 23.03
CA LEU A 615 -4.33 -7.70 22.70
C LEU A 615 -4.01 -8.45 24.00
N ILE A 616 -4.48 -9.68 24.12
CA ILE A 616 -4.18 -10.54 25.27
C ILE A 616 -3.12 -11.55 24.86
N ALA A 617 -2.02 -11.65 25.61
CA ALA A 617 -1.12 -12.80 25.55
C ALA A 617 -1.25 -13.65 26.82
N LEU A 618 -1.50 -14.94 26.65
CA LEU A 618 -1.51 -15.95 27.70
C LEU A 618 -0.38 -16.96 27.45
N VAL A 619 0.46 -17.16 28.45
CA VAL A 619 1.41 -18.27 28.50
C VAL A 619 0.72 -19.46 29.15
N ARG A 620 0.73 -20.59 28.46
CA ARG A 620 0.21 -21.88 28.90
C ARG A 620 1.38 -22.81 29.16
N VAL A 621 1.46 -23.30 30.40
CA VAL A 621 2.50 -24.24 30.85
C VAL A 621 1.82 -25.50 31.34
N ARG A 622 2.24 -26.67 30.85
CA ARG A 622 1.73 -27.95 31.38
C ARG A 622 2.27 -28.16 32.79
N VAL A 623 1.43 -28.67 33.67
CA VAL A 623 1.83 -29.01 35.05
C VAL A 623 1.45 -30.46 35.37
N ASP A 624 2.20 -31.06 36.29
CA ASP A 624 1.83 -32.34 36.89
C ASP A 624 0.63 -32.17 37.84
N PRO A 625 -0.01 -33.26 38.31
CA PRO A 625 -1.13 -33.19 39.25
C PRO A 625 -0.81 -32.53 40.60
N ASN A 626 0.48 -32.38 40.94
CA ASN A 626 0.94 -31.68 42.14
C ASN A 626 1.20 -30.18 41.89
N GLY A 627 1.04 -29.72 40.65
CA GLY A 627 1.26 -28.34 40.24
C GLY A 627 2.72 -28.01 39.88
N ASN A 628 3.61 -28.98 39.71
CA ASN A 628 4.97 -28.74 39.24
C ASN A 628 5.02 -28.62 37.72
N ASP A 629 5.93 -27.82 37.18
CA ASP A 629 6.08 -27.64 35.73
C ASP A 629 6.47 -28.94 35.03
N ASP A 630 5.73 -29.29 33.97
CA ASP A 630 6.02 -30.42 33.08
C ASP A 630 6.40 -29.87 31.70
N LEU A 631 7.69 -29.68 31.47
CA LEU A 631 8.21 -29.01 30.27
C LEU A 631 8.22 -29.90 29.02
N ARG A 632 7.65 -31.13 29.06
CA ARG A 632 7.61 -32.03 27.90
C ARG A 632 6.92 -31.44 26.67
N GLU A 633 5.97 -30.51 26.86
CA GLU A 633 5.27 -29.81 25.77
C GLU A 633 5.82 -28.39 25.52
N GLY A 634 6.90 -27.99 26.20
CA GLY A 634 7.38 -26.61 26.22
C GLY A 634 6.35 -25.62 26.80
N ARG A 635 6.56 -24.33 26.55
CA ARG A 635 5.56 -23.29 26.84
C ARG A 635 4.82 -22.92 25.55
N MET A 636 3.51 -22.69 25.66
CA MET A 636 2.70 -22.25 24.52
C MET A 636 2.18 -20.84 24.78
N ILE A 637 2.36 -19.94 23.82
CA ILE A 637 1.89 -18.56 23.90
C ILE A 637 0.65 -18.41 23.04
N ILE A 638 -0.47 -18.03 23.64
CA ILE A 638 -1.75 -17.79 22.98
C ILE A 638 -1.98 -16.28 22.93
N ARG A 639 -2.19 -15.71 21.73
CA ARG A 639 -2.39 -14.27 21.54
C ARG A 639 -3.67 -14.00 20.77
N GLY A 640 -4.50 -13.06 21.21
CA GLY A 640 -5.80 -12.80 20.59
C GLY A 640 -6.54 -11.61 21.18
N TYR A 641 -7.75 -11.38 20.67
CA TYR A 641 -8.67 -10.39 21.20
C TYR A 641 -9.99 -11.06 21.59
N VAL A 642 -10.71 -10.44 22.53
CA VAL A 642 -12.10 -10.79 22.80
C VAL A 642 -13.01 -10.01 21.84
N ILE A 643 -13.60 -10.72 20.88
CA ILE A 643 -14.48 -10.19 19.84
C ILE A 643 -15.92 -10.21 20.33
N ALA A 644 -16.64 -9.11 20.14
CA ALA A 644 -18.04 -8.92 20.53
C ALA A 644 -18.32 -9.28 21.99
N GLY A 645 -17.33 -9.06 22.87
CA GLY A 645 -17.43 -9.34 24.30
C GLY A 645 -17.56 -10.81 24.69
N GLN A 646 -17.40 -11.78 23.77
CA GLN A 646 -17.75 -13.18 24.05
C GLN A 646 -16.86 -14.24 23.39
N ASN A 647 -16.10 -13.92 22.34
CA ASN A 647 -15.24 -14.89 21.65
C ASN A 647 -13.77 -14.48 21.78
N PHE A 648 -12.93 -15.28 22.46
CA PHE A 648 -11.48 -15.07 22.45
C PHE A 648 -10.86 -15.72 21.21
N VAL A 649 -10.44 -14.90 20.24
CA VAL A 649 -9.98 -15.34 18.91
C VAL A 649 -8.54 -14.92 18.68
N GLY A 650 -7.69 -15.85 18.25
CA GLY A 650 -6.24 -15.62 18.25
C GLY A 650 -5.40 -16.55 17.41
N THR A 651 -4.10 -16.55 17.69
CA THR A 651 -3.09 -17.50 17.19
C THR A 651 -2.22 -17.96 18.36
N TRP A 652 -1.50 -19.08 18.20
CA TRP A 652 -0.61 -19.59 19.23
C TRP A 652 0.76 -20.00 18.65
N ARG A 653 1.81 -20.04 19.48
CA ARG A 653 3.17 -20.54 19.14
C ARG A 653 3.79 -21.32 20.31
N TYR A 654 4.74 -22.23 20.03
CA TYR A 654 5.56 -22.91 21.04
C TYR A 654 6.85 -22.14 21.33
N TRP A 655 7.37 -22.32 22.55
CA TRP A 655 8.67 -21.82 23.00
C TRP A 655 9.34 -22.86 23.90
N SER A 656 10.64 -23.10 23.69
CA SER A 656 11.47 -24.02 24.50
C SER A 656 12.66 -23.29 25.11
N PRO A 657 12.88 -23.36 26.44
CA PRO A 657 14.00 -22.70 27.11
C PRO A 657 15.38 -23.30 26.79
N ASP A 658 15.46 -24.52 26.24
CA ASP A 658 16.69 -25.33 26.24
C ASP A 658 17.61 -25.08 25.03
N GLY A 659 17.42 -23.98 24.28
CA GLY A 659 18.24 -23.64 23.10
C GLY A 659 18.13 -24.63 21.91
N GLY A 660 17.31 -25.68 22.04
CA GLY A 660 17.06 -26.67 21.00
C GLY A 660 15.85 -26.30 20.15
N THR A 661 16.05 -25.40 19.18
CA THR A 661 15.12 -25.07 18.08
C THR A 661 13.73 -24.58 18.53
N PRO A 662 13.42 -23.28 18.42
CA PRO A 662 12.04 -22.84 18.51
C PRO A 662 11.30 -23.38 17.29
N LEU A 663 10.50 -24.42 17.51
CA LEU A 663 9.52 -24.86 16.53
C LEU A 663 8.49 -23.74 16.42
N ILE A 664 8.49 -23.06 15.25
CA ILE A 664 7.75 -21.84 14.89
C ILE A 664 8.52 -20.51 15.04
N THR A 665 9.85 -20.50 15.07
CA THR A 665 10.55 -19.43 14.35
C THR A 665 10.73 -19.92 12.91
N PRO A 666 10.27 -19.18 11.88
CA PRO A 666 10.90 -19.26 10.57
C PRO A 666 12.41 -19.31 10.84
N GLN A 667 13.10 -20.40 10.45
CA GLN A 667 14.52 -20.28 10.24
C GLN A 667 14.67 -19.04 9.38
N VAL A 668 15.46 -18.07 9.84
CA VAL A 668 15.75 -16.84 9.11
C VAL A 668 16.01 -17.28 7.68
N VAL A 669 15.01 -17.14 6.81
CA VAL A 669 15.26 -17.21 5.40
C VAL A 669 15.98 -15.91 5.24
N LYS A 670 17.31 -15.96 5.27
CA LYS A 670 18.13 -14.83 4.88
C LYS A 670 17.45 -14.37 3.59
N ILE A 671 16.92 -13.14 3.56
CA ILE A 671 16.57 -12.52 2.29
C ILE A 671 17.81 -12.81 1.46
N PRO A 672 17.71 -13.52 0.32
CA PRO A 672 18.87 -13.74 -0.50
C PRO A 672 19.38 -12.34 -0.83
N VAL A 673 20.48 -11.96 -0.21
CA VAL A 673 21.08 -10.64 -0.34
C VAL A 673 22.43 -10.86 -0.94
N ALA A 674 22.67 -10.21 -2.06
CA ALA A 674 24.01 -10.10 -2.59
C ALA A 674 24.73 -9.00 -1.81
N LEU A 675 25.84 -9.37 -1.17
CA LEU A 675 26.76 -8.44 -0.52
C LEU A 675 27.88 -8.13 -1.50
N ILE A 676 27.90 -6.93 -2.05
CA ILE A 676 28.92 -6.50 -3.00
C ILE A 676 29.96 -5.67 -2.25
N LEU A 677 31.21 -6.16 -2.26
CA LEU A 677 32.35 -5.44 -1.72
C LEU A 677 33.00 -4.65 -2.85
N ALA A 678 32.74 -3.36 -2.91
CA ALA A 678 33.27 -2.47 -3.92
C ALA A 678 34.57 -1.81 -3.43
N GLY A 679 35.65 -1.97 -4.18
CA GLY A 679 36.91 -1.28 -3.88
C GLY A 679 36.74 0.22 -4.03
N ARG A 680 36.06 0.62 -5.12
CA ARG A 680 35.76 2.01 -5.44
C ARG A 680 34.37 2.12 -6.07
N VAL A 681 33.58 3.11 -5.69
CA VAL A 681 32.24 3.38 -6.23
C VAL A 681 32.17 4.80 -6.78
N PHE A 682 31.71 4.98 -8.02
CA PHE A 682 31.45 6.31 -8.59
C PHE A 682 30.06 6.83 -8.17
N ASP A 683 30.00 8.03 -7.60
CA ASP A 683 28.75 8.71 -7.32
C ASP A 683 28.46 9.80 -8.38
N PRO A 684 27.43 9.62 -9.23
CA PRO A 684 27.11 10.58 -10.28
C PRO A 684 26.51 11.89 -9.75
N TYR A 685 26.15 12.02 -8.47
CA TYR A 685 25.68 13.29 -7.91
C TYR A 685 26.85 14.20 -7.52
N THR A 686 27.88 13.64 -6.89
CA THR A 686 29.07 14.38 -6.44
C THR A 686 30.17 14.43 -7.49
N LEU A 687 30.11 13.55 -8.51
CA LEU A 687 31.15 13.35 -9.52
C LEU A 687 32.47 12.82 -8.93
N ASP A 688 32.41 12.20 -7.74
CA ASP A 688 33.56 11.69 -7.01
C ASP A 688 33.48 10.18 -6.80
N PHE A 689 34.57 9.62 -6.25
CA PHE A 689 34.64 8.22 -5.88
C PHE A 689 34.61 8.04 -4.36
N HIS A 690 33.89 7.00 -3.93
CA HIS A 690 33.90 6.51 -2.56
C HIS A 690 34.66 5.18 -2.49
N GLU A 691 35.67 5.12 -1.64
CA GLU A 691 36.49 3.92 -1.45
C GLU A 691 35.82 2.95 -0.46
N ASN A 692 36.08 1.66 -0.61
CA ASN A 692 35.70 0.58 0.30
C ASN A 692 34.22 0.63 0.73
N GLN A 693 33.32 0.50 -0.24
CA GLN A 693 31.88 0.49 0.01
C GLN A 693 31.32 -0.93 0.02
N LEU A 694 30.47 -1.22 0.99
CA LEU A 694 29.64 -2.41 1.05
C LEU A 694 28.25 -2.03 0.53
N ILE A 695 27.84 -2.67 -0.56
CA ILE A 695 26.53 -2.49 -1.16
C ILE A 695 25.71 -3.74 -0.85
N THR A 696 24.56 -3.56 -0.20
CA THR A 696 23.63 -4.65 0.09
C THR A 696 22.49 -4.60 -0.92
N VAL A 697 22.32 -5.69 -1.68
CA VAL A 697 21.27 -5.80 -2.70
C VAL A 697 20.28 -6.88 -2.29
N SER A 698 18.98 -6.59 -2.40
CA SER A 698 17.94 -7.62 -2.27
C SER A 698 17.79 -8.35 -3.60
N GLU A 699 18.06 -9.66 -3.62
CA GLU A 699 17.86 -10.48 -4.83
C GLU A 699 16.37 -10.68 -5.16
N ASP A 700 15.49 -10.49 -4.16
CA ASP A 700 14.03 -10.60 -4.31
C ASP A 700 13.41 -9.34 -4.96
N SER A 701 13.73 -8.15 -4.45
CA SER A 701 13.18 -6.89 -4.99
C SER A 701 14.02 -6.26 -6.09
N GLY A 702 15.29 -6.68 -6.22
CA GLY A 702 16.24 -6.05 -7.15
C GLY A 702 16.68 -4.65 -6.73
N LEU A 703 16.40 -4.21 -5.50
CA LEU A 703 16.75 -2.90 -4.96
C LEU A 703 18.06 -2.92 -4.15
N ILE A 704 18.75 -1.79 -4.17
CA ILE A 704 19.85 -1.49 -3.26
C ILE A 704 19.25 -1.14 -1.89
N ILE A 705 19.53 -1.97 -0.89
CA ILE A 705 19.02 -1.84 0.48
C ILE A 705 19.89 -0.88 1.30
N ASP A 706 21.19 -0.93 1.08
CA ASP A 706 22.17 -0.16 1.85
C ASP A 706 23.46 0.06 1.05
N VAL A 707 24.11 1.19 1.28
CA VAL A 707 25.45 1.54 0.75
C VAL A 707 26.20 2.23 1.87
N ARG A 708 27.29 1.62 2.35
CA ARG A 708 28.09 2.18 3.44
C ARG A 708 29.57 1.84 3.34
N PRO A 709 30.47 2.65 3.92
CA PRO A 709 31.87 2.26 4.08
C PRO A 709 32.00 0.97 4.90
N TYR A 710 33.01 0.15 4.59
CA TYR A 710 33.38 -1.01 5.41
C TYR A 710 34.87 -0.97 5.80
N THR A 711 35.19 -1.62 6.91
CA THR A 711 36.56 -1.80 7.42
C THR A 711 37.04 -3.25 7.26
N GLU A 712 38.35 -3.50 7.42
CA GLU A 712 38.89 -4.88 7.44
C GLU A 712 38.24 -5.77 8.51
N ARG A 713 37.82 -5.17 9.64
CA ARG A 713 37.10 -5.90 10.69
C ARG A 713 35.68 -6.29 10.25
N ASP A 714 34.98 -5.40 9.54
CA ASP A 714 33.68 -5.71 8.96
C ASP A 714 33.81 -6.84 7.93
N TRP A 715 34.91 -6.87 7.18
CA TRP A 715 35.20 -7.93 6.23
C TRP A 715 35.41 -9.30 6.90
N GLU A 716 36.23 -9.38 7.95
CA GLU A 716 36.42 -10.63 8.71
C GLU A 716 35.09 -11.14 9.27
N GLU A 717 34.24 -10.26 9.78
CA GLU A 717 32.91 -10.60 10.29
C GLU A 717 31.98 -11.09 9.18
N ILE A 718 31.96 -10.44 8.03
CA ILE A 718 31.16 -10.84 6.86
C ILE A 718 31.64 -12.18 6.31
N GLN A 719 32.94 -12.40 6.17
CA GLN A 719 33.49 -13.70 5.77
C GLN A 719 33.07 -14.78 6.76
N HIS A 720 33.24 -14.54 8.06
CA HIS A 720 32.87 -15.53 9.07
C HIS A 720 31.37 -15.86 9.05
N ARG A 721 30.51 -14.84 8.85
CA ARG A 721 29.05 -14.97 8.87
C ARG A 721 28.45 -15.53 7.58
N TYR A 722 29.12 -15.36 6.43
CA TYR A 722 28.58 -15.70 5.10
C TYR A 722 29.51 -16.59 4.23
N ALA A 723 30.60 -17.12 4.78
CA ALA A 723 31.58 -17.97 4.06
C ALA A 723 30.98 -19.15 3.26
N ASN A 724 29.80 -19.64 3.66
CA ASN A 724 29.19 -20.83 3.08
C ASN A 724 27.97 -20.54 2.19
N ASP A 725 27.51 -19.27 2.07
CA ASP A 725 26.26 -18.92 1.39
C ASP A 725 26.41 -18.50 -0.08
N GLY A 726 27.64 -18.31 -0.58
CA GLY A 726 27.88 -17.90 -1.98
C GLY A 726 27.36 -16.50 -2.36
N SER A 727 26.86 -15.73 -1.39
CA SER A 727 26.16 -14.46 -1.56
C SER A 727 27.08 -13.23 -1.57
N ILE A 728 28.40 -13.43 -1.52
CA ILE A 728 29.39 -12.36 -1.54
C ILE A 728 29.93 -12.17 -2.96
N VAL A 729 29.82 -10.96 -3.49
CA VAL A 729 30.46 -10.53 -4.73
C VAL A 729 31.66 -9.65 -4.38
N ASP A 730 32.86 -10.19 -4.56
CA ASP A 730 34.11 -9.46 -4.32
C ASP A 730 34.49 -8.63 -5.55
N LEU A 731 34.28 -7.31 -5.48
CA LEU A 731 34.67 -6.32 -6.48
C LEU A 731 35.72 -5.34 -5.94
N ARG A 732 36.51 -5.75 -4.94
CA ARG A 732 37.49 -4.89 -4.27
C ARG A 732 38.64 -4.43 -5.17
N ALA A 733 38.91 -5.18 -6.23
CA ALA A 733 39.94 -4.86 -7.22
C ALA A 733 39.40 -4.03 -8.39
N GLN A 734 38.11 -3.68 -8.42
CA GLN A 734 37.44 -3.02 -9.54
C GLN A 734 36.86 -1.67 -9.13
N THR A 735 36.56 -0.84 -10.13
CA THR A 735 35.72 0.34 -9.96
C THR A 735 34.29 0.00 -10.32
N VAL A 736 33.39 0.15 -9.35
CA VAL A 736 31.96 -0.08 -9.47
C VAL A 736 31.25 1.20 -9.90
N LEU A 737 30.39 1.09 -10.90
CA LEU A 737 29.66 2.18 -11.52
C LEU A 737 28.16 1.83 -11.57
N PRO A 738 27.25 2.83 -11.57
CA PRO A 738 25.89 2.59 -12.02
C PRO A 738 25.90 2.03 -13.45
N GLY A 739 24.93 1.18 -13.77
CA GLY A 739 24.77 0.65 -15.13
C GLY A 739 24.58 1.76 -16.16
N PHE A 740 25.20 1.60 -17.34
CA PHE A 740 25.15 2.61 -18.38
C PHE A 740 23.77 2.68 -19.05
N VAL A 741 23.46 3.87 -19.56
CA VAL A 741 22.20 4.20 -20.23
C VAL A 741 22.49 4.75 -21.63
N ASP A 742 21.86 4.17 -22.64
CA ASP A 742 21.90 4.67 -24.03
C ASP A 742 20.50 5.17 -24.44
N VAL A 743 20.35 6.48 -24.59
CA VAL A 743 19.03 7.08 -24.86
C VAL A 743 18.70 7.15 -26.36
N HIS A 744 19.51 6.57 -27.25
CA HIS A 744 19.27 6.58 -28.69
C HIS A 744 19.83 5.32 -29.36
N VAL A 745 19.03 4.26 -29.35
CA VAL A 745 19.30 3.00 -30.06
C VAL A 745 18.20 2.68 -31.07
N HIS A 746 18.49 1.73 -31.95
CA HIS A 746 17.55 1.06 -32.86
C HIS A 746 17.85 -0.44 -32.87
N PHE A 747 17.20 -1.22 -32.00
CA PHE A 747 17.50 -2.67 -31.87
C PHE A 747 17.09 -3.48 -33.09
N PHE A 748 16.13 -3.00 -33.88
CA PHE A 748 15.70 -3.65 -35.11
C PHE A 748 16.58 -3.31 -36.32
N LEU A 749 17.66 -2.55 -36.13
CA LEU A 749 18.70 -2.30 -37.12
C LEU A 749 20.01 -2.99 -36.74
N HIS A 750 20.81 -3.30 -37.76
CA HIS A 750 22.18 -3.75 -37.64
C HIS A 750 23.11 -2.92 -38.56
N PRO A 751 24.45 -3.03 -38.43
CA PRO A 751 25.37 -2.05 -38.99
C PRO A 751 25.20 -1.78 -40.48
N TYR A 752 25.26 -0.53 -40.90
CA TYR A 752 25.12 -0.16 -42.31
C TYR A 752 26.31 -0.61 -43.18
N SER A 753 27.43 -0.96 -42.54
CA SER A 753 28.56 -1.63 -43.20
C SER A 753 28.27 -3.09 -43.55
N GLU A 754 27.30 -3.74 -42.89
CA GLU A 754 26.89 -5.11 -43.18
C GLU A 754 25.77 -5.14 -44.21
N THR A 755 24.72 -4.34 -44.03
CA THR A 755 23.60 -4.22 -44.97
C THR A 755 23.03 -2.82 -44.93
N SER A 756 22.74 -2.24 -46.10
CA SER A 756 22.15 -0.91 -46.16
C SER A 756 20.79 -0.85 -45.46
N TRP A 757 20.46 0.29 -44.88
CA TRP A 757 19.17 0.52 -44.22
C TRP A 757 17.97 0.14 -45.11
N ASP A 758 17.96 0.55 -46.38
CA ASP A 758 16.88 0.23 -47.33
C ASP A 758 16.69 -1.29 -47.48
N ASP A 759 17.79 -2.03 -47.57
CA ASP A 759 17.78 -3.48 -47.72
C ASP A 759 17.33 -4.19 -46.44
N GLN A 760 17.73 -3.71 -45.26
CA GLN A 760 17.24 -4.25 -44.00
C GLN A 760 15.72 -4.16 -43.90
N LEU A 761 15.14 -3.02 -44.29
CA LEU A 761 13.69 -2.82 -44.24
C LEU A 761 12.93 -3.61 -45.30
N THR A 762 13.49 -3.73 -46.51
CA THR A 762 12.75 -4.25 -47.67
C THR A 762 13.00 -5.72 -47.99
N LYS A 763 14.09 -6.30 -47.47
CA LYS A 763 14.51 -7.68 -47.76
C LYS A 763 14.50 -8.59 -46.54
N GLU A 764 14.58 -8.06 -45.32
CA GLU A 764 14.58 -8.87 -44.10
C GLU A 764 13.16 -9.02 -43.55
N SER A 765 12.80 -10.25 -43.17
CA SER A 765 11.49 -10.51 -42.58
C SER A 765 11.39 -9.94 -41.16
N LEU A 766 10.16 -9.63 -40.71
CA LEU A 766 9.91 -9.20 -39.33
C LEU A 766 10.47 -10.20 -38.30
N SER A 767 10.32 -11.50 -38.55
CA SER A 767 10.83 -12.56 -37.68
C SER A 767 12.36 -12.52 -37.56
N GLU A 768 13.08 -12.34 -38.67
CA GLU A 768 14.53 -12.21 -38.65
C GLU A 768 14.96 -10.98 -37.84
N ARG A 769 14.36 -9.82 -38.11
CA ARG A 769 14.69 -8.57 -37.42
C ARG A 769 14.40 -8.65 -35.92
N THR A 770 13.34 -9.34 -35.52
CA THR A 770 13.00 -9.57 -34.10
C THR A 770 14.03 -10.48 -33.41
N VAL A 771 14.48 -11.56 -34.07
CA VAL A 771 15.55 -12.43 -33.53
C VAL A 771 16.88 -11.68 -33.42
N ARG A 772 17.21 -10.83 -34.40
CA ARG A 772 18.39 -9.95 -34.31
C ARG A 772 18.27 -8.97 -33.15
N ALA A 773 17.13 -8.33 -32.98
CA ALA A 773 16.88 -7.40 -31.87
C ALA A 773 17.09 -8.06 -30.49
N ALA A 774 16.68 -9.32 -30.33
CA ALA A 774 16.98 -10.11 -29.13
C ALA A 774 18.49 -10.29 -28.89
N LEU A 775 19.27 -10.58 -29.95
CA LEU A 775 20.73 -10.69 -29.86
C LEU A 775 21.38 -9.33 -29.56
N HIS A 776 20.85 -8.25 -30.11
CA HIS A 776 21.31 -6.89 -29.88
C HIS A 776 21.11 -6.47 -28.43
N ALA A 777 19.91 -6.69 -27.88
CA ALA A 777 19.60 -6.45 -26.46
C ALA A 777 20.60 -7.16 -25.52
N ARG A 778 20.88 -8.44 -25.78
CA ARG A 778 21.87 -9.21 -25.03
C ARG A 778 23.28 -8.62 -25.14
N ARG A 779 23.74 -8.28 -26.35
CA ARG A 779 25.08 -7.69 -26.58
C ARG A 779 25.24 -6.36 -25.84
N THR A 780 24.21 -5.52 -25.89
CA THR A 780 24.20 -4.23 -25.20
C THR A 780 24.26 -4.41 -23.68
N LEU A 781 23.49 -5.35 -23.11
CA LEU A 781 23.57 -5.65 -21.67
C LEU A 781 24.98 -6.12 -21.26
N MET A 782 25.60 -7.03 -22.03
CA MET A 782 26.94 -7.54 -21.73
C MET A 782 28.06 -6.49 -21.86
N ALA A 783 27.78 -5.38 -22.54
CA ALA A 783 28.66 -4.22 -22.63
C ALA A 783 28.50 -3.24 -21.44
N GLY A 784 27.61 -3.55 -20.49
CA GLY A 784 27.38 -2.76 -19.28
C GLY A 784 26.23 -1.76 -19.36
N TYR A 785 25.42 -1.80 -20.43
CA TYR A 785 24.24 -0.96 -20.57
C TYR A 785 23.03 -1.65 -19.98
N THR A 786 22.53 -1.15 -18.85
CA THR A 786 21.39 -1.75 -18.13
C THR A 786 20.06 -1.09 -18.49
N ALA A 787 20.07 0.05 -19.19
CA ALA A 787 18.87 0.68 -19.72
C ALA A 787 19.11 1.31 -21.10
N VAL A 788 18.10 1.28 -21.97
CA VAL A 788 18.15 1.92 -23.29
C VAL A 788 16.80 2.51 -23.70
N ARG A 789 16.84 3.51 -24.60
CA ARG A 789 15.66 4.00 -25.32
C ARG A 789 15.79 3.76 -26.82
N ASP A 790 14.90 2.92 -27.33
CA ASP A 790 14.78 2.64 -28.75
C ASP A 790 13.90 3.70 -29.41
N LEU A 791 14.49 4.49 -30.30
CA LEU A 791 13.84 5.63 -30.93
C LEU A 791 13.17 5.28 -32.27
N GLY A 792 13.01 4.01 -32.58
CA GLY A 792 12.10 3.58 -33.64
C GLY A 792 12.38 2.16 -34.09
N THR A 793 11.31 1.38 -34.32
CA THR A 793 11.38 0.03 -34.89
C THR A 793 11.86 -0.02 -36.34
N GLU A 794 11.96 1.14 -37.01
CA GLU A 794 12.49 1.26 -38.37
C GLU A 794 11.80 0.27 -39.33
N GLY A 795 10.47 0.25 -39.33
CA GLY A 795 9.66 -0.65 -40.17
C GLY A 795 9.26 -1.99 -39.54
N ALA A 796 9.65 -2.29 -38.30
CA ALA A 796 9.18 -3.47 -37.55
C ALA A 796 7.88 -3.23 -36.75
N GLN A 797 7.07 -2.24 -37.15
CA GLN A 797 5.77 -1.91 -36.53
C GLN A 797 5.88 -1.65 -35.02
N ASP A 798 5.14 -2.39 -34.18
CA ASP A 798 5.14 -2.32 -32.72
C ASP A 798 5.86 -3.52 -32.07
N ALA A 799 6.76 -4.18 -32.81
CA ALA A 799 7.50 -5.35 -32.32
C ALA A 799 8.41 -5.04 -31.12
N ASP A 800 8.80 -3.78 -30.93
CA ASP A 800 9.54 -3.31 -29.75
C ASP A 800 8.73 -3.44 -28.45
N VAL A 801 7.41 -3.27 -28.49
CA VAL A 801 6.53 -3.54 -27.33
C VAL A 801 6.59 -5.02 -26.94
N GLY A 802 6.56 -5.91 -27.94
CA GLY A 802 6.73 -7.34 -27.75
C GLY A 802 8.12 -7.69 -27.19
N LEU A 803 9.17 -7.09 -27.74
CA LEU A 803 10.54 -7.26 -27.26
C LEU A 803 10.69 -6.78 -25.81
N ARG A 804 10.11 -5.63 -25.44
CA ARG A 804 10.08 -5.11 -24.06
C ARG A 804 9.54 -6.15 -23.09
N LYS A 805 8.41 -6.78 -23.43
CA LYS A 805 7.81 -7.84 -22.60
C LYS A 805 8.76 -9.02 -22.42
N CYS A 806 9.51 -9.37 -23.47
CA CYS A 806 10.49 -10.46 -23.43
C CYS A 806 11.75 -10.15 -22.62
N ILE A 807 12.08 -8.89 -22.33
CA ILE A 807 13.35 -8.50 -21.64
C ILE A 807 13.17 -7.80 -20.28
N SER A 808 12.01 -7.16 -20.08
CA SER A 808 11.65 -6.37 -18.88
C SER A 808 10.28 -6.74 -18.31
N GLY A 809 9.62 -7.77 -18.85
CA GLY A 809 8.36 -8.27 -18.28
C GLY A 809 8.59 -9.11 -17.01
N PRO A 810 7.54 -9.37 -16.20
CA PRO A 810 7.62 -10.20 -15.00
C PRO A 810 8.12 -11.63 -15.23
N ALA A 811 8.03 -12.11 -16.48
CA ALA A 811 8.60 -13.38 -16.94
C ALA A 811 9.41 -13.13 -18.21
N ALA A 812 10.53 -12.40 -18.08
CA ALA A 812 11.45 -12.14 -19.17
C ALA A 812 11.96 -13.48 -19.77
N LEU A 813 11.96 -13.57 -21.10
CA LEU A 813 12.36 -14.77 -21.86
C LEU A 813 13.83 -14.74 -22.27
N ILE A 814 14.42 -13.54 -22.38
CA ILE A 814 15.81 -13.34 -22.79
C ILE A 814 16.44 -12.21 -21.97
N PRO A 815 17.77 -12.22 -21.79
CA PRO A 815 18.47 -11.13 -21.13
C PRO A 815 18.49 -9.87 -22.01
N GLY A 816 18.32 -8.71 -21.38
CA GLY A 816 18.43 -7.41 -22.03
C GLY A 816 18.37 -6.25 -21.03
N PRO A 817 18.71 -5.03 -21.46
CA PRO A 817 18.53 -3.83 -20.65
C PRO A 817 17.05 -3.55 -20.36
N ARG A 818 16.78 -2.67 -19.38
CA ARG A 818 15.50 -1.94 -19.28
C ARG A 818 15.25 -1.25 -20.62
N TYR A 819 14.08 -1.47 -21.20
CA TYR A 819 13.83 -1.09 -22.58
C TYR A 819 12.64 -0.15 -22.67
N PHE A 820 12.96 1.09 -23.06
CA PHE A 820 11.99 2.14 -23.29
C PHE A 820 11.75 2.27 -24.80
N CYS A 821 10.53 2.06 -25.24
CA CYS A 821 10.22 1.98 -26.67
C CYS A 821 9.32 3.14 -27.13
N VAL A 822 9.49 3.54 -28.39
CA VAL A 822 8.65 4.59 -29.01
C VAL A 822 7.77 4.06 -30.13
N THR A 823 7.75 2.75 -30.37
CA THR A 823 7.14 2.10 -31.53
C THR A 823 7.70 2.65 -32.84
N ARG A 824 6.88 3.27 -33.69
CA ARG A 824 7.35 3.91 -34.92
C ARG A 824 7.57 5.41 -34.71
N ALA A 825 8.66 5.94 -35.24
CA ALA A 825 8.82 7.38 -35.34
C ALA A 825 7.70 7.99 -36.20
N ILE A 826 7.25 9.21 -35.87
CA ILE A 826 6.21 9.92 -36.60
C ILE A 826 6.83 10.91 -37.59
N VAL A 827 6.37 10.84 -38.85
CA VAL A 827 6.86 11.63 -39.98
C VAL A 827 5.68 12.13 -40.84
N PRO A 828 5.83 13.22 -41.60
CA PRO A 828 4.82 13.60 -42.59
C PRO A 828 5.00 12.84 -43.90
N THR A 829 3.98 12.87 -44.74
CA THR A 829 3.94 12.14 -46.02
C THR A 829 5.18 12.41 -46.85
N GLY A 830 5.84 11.35 -47.32
CA GLY A 830 6.99 11.44 -48.22
C GLY A 830 8.30 11.94 -47.59
N ALA A 831 8.36 12.18 -46.27
CA ALA A 831 9.57 12.68 -45.62
C ALA A 831 10.67 11.64 -45.49
N TYR A 832 10.29 10.46 -45.02
CA TYR A 832 11.20 9.38 -44.65
C TYR A 832 11.22 8.26 -45.71
N GLY A 833 12.21 7.38 -45.61
CA GLY A 833 12.34 6.24 -46.51
C GLY A 833 11.53 5.01 -46.07
N PRO A 834 11.65 3.88 -46.79
CA PRO A 834 12.30 3.75 -48.09
C PRO A 834 11.42 4.37 -49.19
N LYS A 835 12.02 5.10 -50.13
CA LYS A 835 11.30 5.75 -51.24
C LYS A 835 11.48 4.92 -52.50
N GLY A 836 10.48 4.13 -52.91
CA GLY A 836 10.60 3.19 -54.04
C GLY A 836 11.12 3.82 -55.34
N THR A 837 12.11 3.20 -55.99
CA THR A 837 12.66 3.65 -57.29
C THR A 837 11.96 3.02 -58.49
N VAL A 838 11.27 1.90 -58.28
CA VAL A 838 10.53 1.13 -59.30
C VAL A 838 9.09 1.63 -59.47
N TYR A 839 8.44 2.03 -58.37
CA TYR A 839 7.08 2.62 -58.36
C TYR A 839 7.13 4.04 -57.76
N PRO A 840 7.52 5.06 -58.54
CA PRO A 840 7.77 6.41 -58.04
C PRO A 840 6.58 7.10 -57.37
N ASN A 841 5.35 6.60 -57.58
CA ASN A 841 4.09 7.16 -57.06
C ASN A 841 3.49 6.41 -55.86
N LYS A 842 4.21 5.44 -55.27
CA LYS A 842 3.77 4.74 -54.05
C LYS A 842 4.59 5.21 -52.86
N GLU A 843 3.93 5.35 -51.71
CA GLU A 843 4.59 5.53 -50.42
C GLU A 843 5.10 4.18 -49.91
N GLY A 844 6.38 4.13 -49.52
CA GLY A 844 7.07 2.89 -49.18
C GLY A 844 7.35 1.96 -50.38
N ILE A 845 7.69 0.72 -50.06
CA ILE A 845 7.81 -0.41 -51.02
C ILE A 845 6.83 -1.47 -50.54
N ASP A 846 5.84 -1.85 -51.36
CA ASP A 846 4.79 -2.85 -51.04
C ASP A 846 4.22 -2.79 -49.59
N GLY A 847 3.88 -1.59 -49.12
CA GLY A 847 3.28 -1.39 -47.78
C GLY A 847 4.27 -1.37 -46.61
N ILE A 848 5.58 -1.42 -46.88
CA ILE A 848 6.64 -1.27 -45.88
C ILE A 848 7.03 0.22 -45.79
N THR A 849 6.79 0.83 -44.62
CA THR A 849 7.25 2.18 -44.26
C THR A 849 8.15 2.10 -43.04
N GLY A 850 9.27 2.83 -43.02
CA GLY A 850 10.18 2.85 -41.87
C GLY A 850 9.59 3.57 -40.63
N ALA A 851 8.54 4.36 -40.85
CA ALA A 851 7.94 5.27 -39.88
C ALA A 851 6.41 5.30 -40.01
N GLU A 852 5.76 5.91 -39.03
CA GLU A 852 4.35 6.26 -39.06
C GLU A 852 4.12 7.60 -39.76
N VAL A 853 3.24 7.61 -40.75
CA VAL A 853 2.90 8.82 -41.53
C VAL A 853 1.68 9.52 -40.92
N ALA A 854 1.77 10.83 -40.73
CA ALA A 854 0.67 11.67 -40.28
C ALA A 854 0.75 13.09 -40.86
N ASP A 855 -0.35 13.60 -41.41
CA ASP A 855 -0.46 14.96 -41.95
C ASP A 855 -1.67 15.71 -41.38
N GLY A 856 -1.46 16.96 -41.01
CA GLY A 856 -2.45 17.79 -40.32
C GLY A 856 -2.61 17.43 -38.85
N ARG A 857 -3.13 18.40 -38.08
CA ARG A 857 -3.29 18.27 -36.62
C ARG A 857 -4.07 17.02 -36.21
N ASP A 858 -5.14 16.68 -36.91
CA ASP A 858 -5.97 15.54 -36.52
C ASP A 858 -5.26 14.19 -36.68
N GLU A 859 -4.49 13.98 -37.75
CA GLU A 859 -3.71 12.74 -37.90
C GLU A 859 -2.51 12.72 -36.96
N CYS A 860 -1.85 13.86 -36.71
CA CYS A 860 -0.81 13.96 -35.68
C CYS A 860 -1.35 13.55 -34.29
N ARG A 861 -2.52 14.07 -33.89
CA ARG A 861 -3.17 13.70 -32.63
C ARG A 861 -3.51 12.20 -32.57
N LYS A 862 -4.04 11.65 -33.67
CA LYS A 862 -4.36 10.21 -33.76
C LYS A 862 -3.10 9.35 -33.68
N ALA A 863 -2.01 9.75 -34.33
CA ALA A 863 -0.74 9.05 -34.32
C ALA A 863 -0.21 8.95 -32.89
N ILE A 864 -0.14 10.06 -32.16
CA ILE A 864 0.25 10.08 -30.74
C ILE A 864 -0.61 9.11 -29.91
N ARG A 865 -1.94 9.21 -30.04
CA ARG A 865 -2.86 8.33 -29.30
C ARG A 865 -2.69 6.86 -29.65
N ARG A 866 -2.40 6.54 -30.92
CA ARG A 866 -2.16 5.15 -31.37
C ARG A 866 -0.85 4.61 -30.80
N GLN A 867 0.25 5.36 -30.83
CA GLN A 867 1.52 4.91 -30.27
C GLN A 867 1.42 4.71 -28.74
N ILE A 868 0.81 5.66 -28.02
CA ILE A 868 0.58 5.54 -26.57
C ILE A 868 -0.33 4.34 -26.27
N GLY A 869 -1.43 4.18 -27.04
CA GLY A 869 -2.35 3.05 -26.88
C GLY A 869 -1.73 1.69 -27.20
N ALA A 870 -0.73 1.64 -28.09
CA ALA A 870 0.07 0.45 -28.37
C ALA A 870 1.09 0.13 -27.27
N GLY A 871 1.36 1.08 -26.37
CA GLY A 871 2.23 0.90 -25.22
C GLY A 871 3.60 1.58 -25.31
N ALA A 872 3.77 2.58 -26.18
CA ALA A 872 5.00 3.38 -26.26
C ALA A 872 5.27 4.13 -24.94
N ASP A 873 6.51 4.09 -24.45
CA ASP A 873 6.98 4.82 -23.27
C ASP A 873 7.24 6.31 -23.57
N GLN A 874 7.71 6.60 -24.80
CA GLN A 874 7.98 7.95 -25.31
C GLN A 874 7.55 8.07 -26.77
N ILE A 875 7.54 9.29 -27.31
CA ILE A 875 7.25 9.56 -28.71
C ILE A 875 8.51 10.04 -29.42
N LYS A 876 8.77 9.50 -30.63
CA LYS A 876 9.78 10.04 -31.55
C LYS A 876 9.12 10.75 -32.72
N ILE A 877 9.62 11.95 -33.05
CA ILE A 877 9.26 12.68 -34.26
C ILE A 877 10.51 13.01 -35.10
N TYR A 878 10.35 13.10 -36.42
CA TYR A 878 11.36 13.73 -37.28
C TYR A 878 10.90 15.12 -37.65
N ALA A 879 11.43 16.13 -36.96
CA ALA A 879 11.02 17.52 -37.13
C ALA A 879 11.71 18.21 -38.32
N ASN A 880 12.87 17.70 -38.73
CA ASN A 880 13.48 18.00 -40.01
C ASN A 880 14.13 16.75 -40.61
N TYR A 881 14.30 16.70 -41.93
CA TYR A 881 14.98 15.58 -42.60
C TYR A 881 15.34 15.91 -44.05
N ARG A 882 16.05 14.98 -44.74
CA ARG A 882 16.38 15.05 -46.17
C ARG A 882 15.17 14.73 -47.06
N PHE A 883 14.15 15.58 -46.99
CA PHE A 883 12.85 15.39 -47.66
C PHE A 883 12.99 15.20 -49.19
N ARG A 884 13.94 15.90 -49.82
CA ARG A 884 14.15 15.92 -51.28
C ARG A 884 15.19 14.91 -51.78
N SER A 885 15.44 13.82 -51.05
CA SER A 885 16.51 12.85 -51.36
C SER A 885 16.53 12.33 -52.81
N ARG A 886 15.38 12.16 -53.48
CA ARG A 886 15.33 11.77 -54.91
C ARG A 886 15.91 12.82 -55.87
N ALA A 887 16.01 14.08 -55.46
CA ALA A 887 16.64 15.13 -56.25
C ALA A 887 18.18 15.05 -56.26
N ILE A 888 18.80 14.13 -55.50
CA ILE A 888 20.26 14.05 -55.39
C ILE A 888 20.96 13.84 -56.73
N GLN A 889 20.30 13.18 -57.70
CA GLN A 889 20.82 12.93 -59.04
C GLN A 889 20.85 14.17 -59.93
N VAL A 890 20.04 15.19 -59.61
CA VAL A 890 19.94 16.46 -60.39
C VAL A 890 20.49 17.66 -59.62
N SER A 891 20.52 17.60 -58.29
CA SER A 891 21.14 18.58 -57.41
C SER A 891 21.52 17.92 -56.10
N THR A 892 22.82 17.65 -55.94
CA THR A 892 23.37 17.11 -54.68
C THR A 892 23.05 18.04 -53.50
N LYS A 893 23.15 19.37 -53.70
CA LYS A 893 22.86 20.37 -52.67
C LYS A 893 21.39 20.32 -52.21
N GLN A 894 20.44 20.27 -53.14
CA GLN A 894 19.01 20.23 -52.77
C GLN A 894 18.60 18.86 -52.23
N GLY A 895 19.15 17.76 -52.79
CA GLY A 895 18.84 16.42 -52.33
C GLY A 895 19.41 16.07 -50.95
N ALA A 896 20.54 16.68 -50.56
CA ALA A 896 21.17 16.49 -49.26
C ALA A 896 20.68 17.48 -48.18
N ALA A 897 19.93 18.52 -48.55
CA ALA A 897 19.47 19.54 -47.61
C ALA A 897 18.47 18.96 -46.59
N SER A 898 18.72 19.23 -45.31
CA SER A 898 17.75 19.01 -44.24
C SER A 898 16.77 20.18 -44.17
N ILE A 899 15.47 19.91 -44.21
CA ILE A 899 14.42 20.93 -44.12
C ILE A 899 13.36 20.53 -43.10
N SER A 900 12.67 21.51 -42.52
CA SER A 900 11.51 21.25 -41.64
C SER A 900 10.49 20.38 -42.36
N THR A 901 10.07 19.31 -41.71
CA THR A 901 9.17 18.29 -42.29
C THR A 901 7.72 18.57 -41.93
N PHE A 902 7.48 19.01 -40.69
CA PHE A 902 6.16 19.42 -40.21
C PHE A 902 5.98 20.94 -40.22
N SER A 903 4.73 21.37 -40.36
CA SER A 903 4.29 22.74 -40.06
C SER A 903 4.33 23.03 -38.56
N ARG A 904 4.25 24.31 -38.19
CA ARG A 904 4.26 24.74 -36.78
C ARG A 904 3.07 24.17 -36.00
N ASP A 905 1.90 24.18 -36.63
CA ASP A 905 0.65 23.72 -36.02
C ASP A 905 0.67 22.20 -35.76
N GLU A 906 1.31 21.42 -36.64
CA GLU A 906 1.50 19.98 -36.47
C GLU A 906 2.51 19.67 -35.36
N LEU A 907 3.64 20.39 -35.30
CA LEU A 907 4.62 20.23 -34.22
C LEU A 907 4.01 20.56 -32.85
N GLU A 908 3.23 21.63 -32.77
CA GLU A 908 2.51 21.99 -31.55
C GLU A 908 1.51 20.90 -31.15
N GLU A 909 0.74 20.36 -32.10
CA GLU A 909 -0.24 19.31 -31.81
C GLU A 909 0.42 18.00 -31.36
N LEU A 910 1.53 17.59 -31.98
CA LEU A 910 2.30 16.41 -31.58
C LEU A 910 2.79 16.53 -30.12
N ILE A 911 3.41 17.67 -29.79
CA ILE A 911 4.00 17.90 -28.46
C ILE A 911 2.90 18.09 -27.40
N SER A 912 1.89 18.90 -27.68
CA SER A 912 0.80 19.16 -26.73
C SER A 912 -0.05 17.92 -26.46
N THR A 913 -0.31 17.08 -27.47
CA THR A 913 -1.04 15.82 -27.29
C THR A 913 -0.23 14.84 -26.44
N ALA A 914 1.06 14.67 -26.68
CA ALA A 914 1.89 13.78 -25.86
C ALA A 914 1.98 14.27 -24.41
N SER A 915 2.13 15.59 -24.22
CA SER A 915 2.18 16.22 -22.91
C SER A 915 0.89 16.03 -22.10
N LEU A 916 -0.28 16.05 -22.76
CA LEU A 916 -1.58 15.77 -22.12
C LEU A 916 -1.62 14.39 -21.45
N TYR A 917 -0.89 13.41 -22.00
CA TYR A 917 -0.81 12.06 -21.47
C TYR A 917 0.43 11.81 -20.59
N GLY A 918 1.22 12.85 -20.30
CA GLY A 918 2.46 12.70 -19.54
C GLY A 918 3.53 11.87 -20.25
N VAL A 919 3.60 11.96 -21.58
CA VAL A 919 4.57 11.22 -22.39
C VAL A 919 5.60 12.17 -23.01
N LYS A 920 6.89 11.86 -22.83
CA LYS A 920 7.99 12.66 -23.36
C LYS A 920 8.10 12.53 -24.89
N VAL A 921 8.62 13.58 -25.52
CA VAL A 921 8.85 13.64 -26.96
C VAL A 921 10.32 13.89 -27.26
N ALA A 922 10.91 12.97 -28.02
CA ALA A 922 12.24 13.08 -28.63
C ALA A 922 12.11 13.52 -30.09
N ALA A 923 12.91 14.49 -30.53
CA ALA A 923 12.88 14.96 -31.91
C ALA A 923 14.23 14.76 -32.61
N HIS A 924 14.21 14.09 -33.77
CA HIS A 924 15.30 14.26 -34.74
C HIS A 924 15.23 15.70 -35.26
N ALA A 925 16.23 16.51 -34.92
CA ALA A 925 16.32 17.90 -35.32
C ALA A 925 17.78 18.32 -35.51
N THR A 926 18.16 18.67 -36.75
CA THR A 926 19.52 19.10 -37.08
C THR A 926 19.68 20.61 -37.23
N GLU A 927 18.62 21.34 -37.59
CA GLU A 927 18.69 22.77 -37.95
C GLU A 927 18.26 23.68 -36.79
N ARG A 928 19.03 24.77 -36.58
CA ARG A 928 18.83 25.75 -35.50
C ARG A 928 17.39 26.26 -35.38
N GLU A 929 16.80 26.67 -36.49
CA GLU A 929 15.48 27.32 -36.48
C GLU A 929 14.36 26.32 -36.12
N THR A 930 14.48 25.06 -36.55
CA THR A 930 13.58 23.99 -36.12
C THR A 930 13.75 23.70 -34.63
N ILE A 931 15.00 23.59 -34.15
CA ILE A 931 15.28 23.31 -32.73
C ILE A 931 14.75 24.42 -31.82
N ARG A 932 14.98 25.68 -32.17
CA ARG A 932 14.42 26.84 -31.44
C ARG A 932 12.90 26.80 -31.36
N HIS A 933 12.25 26.39 -32.44
CA HIS A 933 10.80 26.27 -32.42
C HIS A 933 10.33 25.13 -31.51
N LEU A 934 10.98 23.97 -31.56
CA LEU A 934 10.70 22.83 -30.68
C LEU A 934 10.93 23.17 -29.20
N GLN A 935 11.99 23.92 -28.88
CA GLN A 935 12.26 24.43 -27.53
C GLN A 935 11.11 25.29 -27.02
N ARG A 936 10.62 26.24 -27.83
CA ARG A 936 9.44 27.06 -27.49
C ARG A 936 8.17 26.24 -27.25
N LEU A 937 8.08 25.07 -27.86
CA LEU A 937 6.96 24.15 -27.67
C LEU A 937 7.12 23.24 -26.44
N GLY A 938 8.29 23.21 -25.80
CA GLY A 938 8.57 22.36 -24.63
C GLY A 938 9.00 20.93 -25.01
N ILE A 939 9.81 20.78 -26.06
CA ILE A 939 10.41 19.48 -26.41
C ILE A 939 11.30 18.94 -25.28
N HIS A 940 11.31 17.63 -25.07
CA HIS A 940 12.03 17.01 -23.94
C HIS A 940 13.47 16.65 -24.30
N SER A 941 13.69 16.03 -25.47
CA SER A 941 15.03 15.77 -26.00
C SER A 941 15.19 16.09 -27.47
N ILE A 942 16.36 16.63 -27.82
CA ILE A 942 16.80 16.83 -29.21
C ILE A 942 17.89 15.82 -29.53
N GLU A 943 17.69 15.12 -30.63
CA GLU A 943 18.64 14.16 -31.15
C GLU A 943 19.45 14.79 -32.27
N HIS A 944 20.76 14.48 -32.32
CA HIS A 944 21.74 14.98 -33.29
C HIS A 944 22.11 16.46 -33.09
N GLY A 945 21.21 17.41 -33.38
CA GLY A 945 21.48 18.84 -33.19
C GLY A 945 22.68 19.39 -33.99
N PHE A 946 22.95 18.87 -35.19
CA PHE A 946 24.18 19.17 -35.94
C PHE A 946 24.50 20.66 -36.09
N ASN A 947 23.47 21.49 -36.27
CA ASN A 947 23.59 22.93 -36.44
C ASN A 947 22.84 23.69 -35.32
N ILE A 948 22.75 23.12 -34.12
CA ILE A 948 21.99 23.69 -32.99
C ILE A 948 22.43 25.12 -32.62
N LEU A 949 23.73 25.41 -32.74
CA LEU A 949 24.30 26.73 -32.49
C LEU A 949 24.37 27.63 -33.75
N GLY A 950 24.01 27.17 -34.95
CA GLY A 950 24.10 27.96 -36.18
C GLY A 950 25.50 28.55 -36.42
N GLU A 951 25.56 29.77 -36.95
CA GLU A 951 26.84 30.50 -37.17
C GLU A 951 27.63 30.75 -35.88
N ALA A 952 26.97 30.74 -34.71
CA ALA A 952 27.65 30.91 -33.42
C ALA A 952 28.58 29.73 -33.09
N ALA A 953 28.43 28.57 -33.73
CA ALA A 953 29.40 27.47 -33.61
C ALA A 953 30.79 27.84 -34.16
N MET A 954 30.88 28.90 -34.97
CA MET A 954 32.10 29.40 -35.61
C MET A 954 32.53 30.78 -35.08
N GLU A 955 31.82 31.34 -34.11
CA GLU A 955 32.15 32.62 -33.48
C GLU A 955 33.27 32.43 -32.45
N GLU A 956 34.24 33.34 -32.42
CA GLU A 956 35.36 33.32 -31.48
C GLU A 956 35.25 34.39 -30.39
N ASP A 957 34.34 35.36 -30.56
CA ASP A 957 34.04 36.42 -29.58
C ASP A 957 33.13 35.91 -28.45
N PRO A 958 33.62 35.82 -27.19
CA PRO A 958 32.86 35.30 -26.05
C PRO A 958 31.53 36.02 -25.79
N ALA A 959 31.46 37.34 -26.03
CA ALA A 959 30.25 38.13 -25.76
C ALA A 959 29.11 37.86 -26.76
N LYS A 960 29.46 37.54 -28.03
CA LYS A 960 28.49 37.17 -29.07
C LYS A 960 28.05 35.70 -28.96
N LEU A 961 28.94 34.87 -28.43
CA LEU A 961 28.68 33.46 -28.11
C LEU A 961 27.63 33.30 -27.00
N GLU A 962 27.74 34.09 -25.92
CA GLU A 962 26.82 34.04 -24.77
C GLU A 962 25.37 34.38 -25.17
N HIS A 963 25.17 35.48 -25.93
CA HIS A 963 23.84 35.88 -26.41
C HIS A 963 23.23 34.85 -27.40
N SER A 964 24.07 34.21 -28.21
CA SER A 964 23.63 33.14 -29.12
C SER A 964 23.25 31.85 -28.39
N MET A 965 23.88 31.58 -27.25
CA MET A 965 23.62 30.40 -26.41
C MET A 965 22.28 30.49 -25.68
N ILE A 966 22.02 31.63 -25.03
CA ILE A 966 20.74 31.90 -24.32
C ILE A 966 19.55 31.60 -25.23
N SER A 967 19.63 32.06 -26.49
CA SER A 967 18.57 31.90 -27.49
C SER A 967 18.53 30.53 -28.20
N ALA A 968 19.55 29.69 -28.08
CA ALA A 968 19.65 28.39 -28.80
C ALA A 968 19.63 27.16 -27.88
N LEU A 969 19.96 27.33 -26.60
CA LEU A 969 19.98 26.28 -25.57
C LEU A 969 19.05 26.60 -24.39
N GLY A 970 18.36 27.74 -24.41
CA GLY A 970 17.31 28.09 -23.44
C GLY A 970 17.82 28.49 -22.06
N LEU A 971 18.94 29.22 -21.98
CA LEU A 971 19.60 29.60 -20.71
C LEU A 971 19.17 30.98 -20.16
N ASP A 972 18.03 31.54 -20.60
CA ASP A 972 17.52 32.78 -20.00
C ASP A 972 16.63 32.47 -18.79
N ASP A 973 17.13 32.68 -17.59
CA ASP A 973 16.33 32.61 -16.35
C ASP A 973 15.26 33.72 -16.28
N ASN A 974 15.36 34.79 -17.10
CA ASN A 974 14.49 35.96 -17.02
C ASN A 974 13.31 35.97 -18.00
N ASP A 975 13.31 35.15 -19.05
CA ASP A 975 12.21 35.08 -20.02
C ASP A 975 11.17 34.04 -19.58
N ARG A 976 10.49 34.35 -18.46
CA ARG A 976 9.17 33.76 -18.13
C ARG A 976 8.14 34.29 -19.12
N PHE A 977 8.23 33.87 -20.38
CA PHE A 977 7.13 34.04 -21.33
C PHE A 977 5.89 33.35 -20.74
N GLU A 978 4.73 34.00 -20.86
CA GLU A 978 3.43 33.42 -20.51
C GLU A 978 3.24 32.09 -21.27
N LEU A 979 3.66 31.01 -20.62
CA LEU A 979 3.37 29.66 -21.07
C LEU A 979 1.87 29.42 -20.86
N ALA A 980 1.25 28.70 -21.79
CA ALA A 980 -0.12 28.22 -21.62
C ALA A 980 -0.29 27.55 -20.23
N PRO A 981 -1.49 27.57 -19.61
CA PRO A 981 -1.72 27.34 -18.16
C PRO A 981 -1.33 25.97 -17.57
N HIS A 982 -0.60 25.13 -18.31
CA HIS A 982 -0.30 23.74 -17.98
C HIS A 982 1.15 23.33 -18.26
N ARG A 983 2.13 24.25 -18.26
CA ARG A 983 3.53 23.91 -18.61
C ARG A 983 4.54 24.35 -17.55
N HIS A 984 5.32 23.39 -17.05
CA HIS A 984 6.54 23.64 -16.27
C HIS A 984 7.72 23.94 -17.23
N PRO A 985 8.67 24.80 -16.85
CA PRO A 985 9.91 24.97 -17.61
C PRO A 985 10.74 23.69 -17.49
N THR A 986 10.85 22.91 -18.57
CA THR A 986 11.78 21.77 -18.65
C THR A 986 13.04 22.22 -19.39
N SER A 987 14.21 22.00 -18.80
CA SER A 987 15.49 22.14 -19.50
C SER A 987 15.61 21.05 -20.55
N MET A 988 15.59 21.41 -21.83
CA MET A 988 15.76 20.47 -22.95
C MET A 988 17.07 19.68 -22.80
N ILE A 989 17.01 18.35 -22.97
CA ILE A 989 18.20 17.49 -23.01
C ILE A 989 18.70 17.38 -24.45
N TRP A 990 19.99 17.60 -24.68
CA TRP A 990 20.61 17.40 -25.99
C TRP A 990 21.38 16.08 -26.03
N VAL A 991 21.05 15.23 -27.01
CA VAL A 991 21.73 13.96 -27.31
C VAL A 991 22.49 14.14 -28.63
N PRO A 992 23.82 14.38 -28.61
CA PRO A 992 24.57 14.78 -29.80
C PRO A 992 24.73 13.67 -30.85
N THR A 993 24.69 12.39 -30.46
CA THR A 993 24.86 11.22 -31.36
C THR A 993 26.15 11.34 -32.19
N LEU A 994 27.27 11.63 -31.53
CA LEU A 994 28.57 11.77 -32.17
C LEU A 994 29.00 10.49 -32.89
N SER A 995 28.60 9.33 -32.37
CA SER A 995 28.97 8.00 -32.84
C SER A 995 28.54 7.74 -34.29
N VAL A 996 27.29 8.03 -34.65
CA VAL A 996 26.82 7.86 -36.04
C VAL A 996 27.58 8.77 -37.01
N MET A 997 27.89 10.01 -36.60
CA MET A 997 28.68 10.92 -37.43
C MET A 997 30.11 10.41 -37.61
N TRP A 998 30.73 9.90 -36.54
CA TRP A 998 32.07 9.30 -36.58
C TRP A 998 32.12 8.10 -37.52
N VAL A 999 31.14 7.20 -37.44
CA VAL A 999 31.11 5.97 -38.25
C VAL A 999 30.88 6.28 -39.72
N LEU A 1000 30.00 7.23 -40.04
CA LEU A 1000 29.70 7.59 -41.43
C LEU A 1000 30.77 8.49 -42.08
N GLN A 1001 31.47 9.31 -41.29
CA GLN A 1001 32.43 10.31 -41.80
C GLN A 1001 33.70 10.41 -40.93
N PRO A 1002 34.45 9.32 -40.72
CA PRO A 1002 35.55 9.29 -39.74
C PRO A 1002 36.67 10.29 -40.06
N GLU A 1003 37.02 10.45 -41.34
CA GLU A 1003 38.10 11.34 -41.78
C GLU A 1003 37.82 12.83 -41.54
N THR A 1004 36.54 13.22 -41.46
CA THR A 1004 36.11 14.63 -41.33
C THR A 1004 35.32 14.90 -40.05
N PHE A 1005 35.22 13.92 -39.15
CA PHE A 1005 34.41 14.00 -37.94
C PHE A 1005 34.75 15.23 -37.08
N ALA A 1006 36.03 15.48 -36.83
CA ALA A 1006 36.45 16.60 -35.99
C ALA A 1006 36.05 17.98 -36.57
N GLN A 1007 35.85 18.06 -37.89
CA GLN A 1007 35.39 19.26 -38.59
C GLN A 1007 33.88 19.28 -38.84
N SER A 1008 33.18 18.20 -38.50
CA SER A 1008 31.73 18.09 -38.66
C SER A 1008 31.00 19.17 -37.84
N PRO A 1009 29.81 19.63 -38.30
CA PRO A 1009 29.03 20.64 -37.59
C PRO A 1009 28.73 20.26 -36.13
N VAL A 1010 28.38 19.00 -35.88
CA VAL A 1010 28.04 18.51 -34.54
C VAL A 1010 29.23 18.50 -33.58
N ALA A 1011 30.41 18.08 -34.04
CA ALA A 1011 31.61 18.07 -33.21
C ALA A 1011 32.09 19.50 -32.87
N LYS A 1012 31.85 20.46 -33.77
CA LYS A 1012 32.09 21.89 -33.49
C LYS A 1012 31.06 22.43 -32.50
N ALA A 1013 29.77 22.18 -32.73
CA ALA A 1013 28.70 22.62 -31.86
C ALA A 1013 28.85 22.08 -30.44
N PHE A 1014 29.20 20.80 -30.29
CA PHE A 1014 29.43 20.15 -29.00
C PHE A 1014 30.60 20.80 -28.25
N ARG A 1015 31.76 20.98 -28.89
CA ARG A 1015 32.91 21.67 -28.29
C ARG A 1015 32.59 23.08 -27.85
N THR A 1016 31.85 23.83 -28.68
CA THR A 1016 31.42 25.18 -28.34
C THR A 1016 30.46 25.16 -27.16
N ALA A 1017 29.47 24.25 -27.12
CA ALA A 1017 28.57 24.12 -25.98
C ALA A 1017 29.30 23.78 -24.68
N LEU A 1018 30.32 22.92 -24.72
CA LEU A 1018 31.18 22.63 -23.57
C LEU A 1018 31.93 23.87 -23.07
N ARG A 1019 32.56 24.63 -23.97
CA ARG A 1019 33.27 25.88 -23.62
C ARG A 1019 32.35 26.91 -22.97
N LEU A 1020 31.08 26.89 -23.36
CA LEU A 1020 30.06 27.79 -22.83
C LEU A 1020 29.35 27.25 -21.58
N GLY A 1021 29.77 26.09 -21.06
CA GLY A 1021 29.28 25.55 -19.80
C GLY A 1021 27.91 24.87 -19.86
N TYR A 1022 27.42 24.49 -21.04
CA TYR A 1022 26.18 23.70 -21.13
C TYR A 1022 26.40 22.29 -20.56
N LYS A 1023 25.49 21.83 -19.68
CA LYS A 1023 25.61 20.55 -18.95
C LYS A 1023 24.45 19.58 -19.15
N HIS A 1024 23.39 19.96 -19.87
CA HIS A 1024 22.18 19.14 -20.06
C HIS A 1024 22.31 18.19 -21.25
N PHE A 1025 23.24 17.24 -21.11
CA PHE A 1025 23.48 16.17 -22.09
C PHE A 1025 23.00 14.81 -21.57
N ALA A 1026 22.72 13.91 -22.51
CA ALA A 1026 22.63 12.48 -22.26
C ALA A 1026 23.36 11.71 -23.36
N CYS A 1027 23.84 10.52 -23.04
CA CYS A 1027 24.57 9.67 -23.99
C CYS A 1027 23.60 8.85 -24.85
N GLY A 1028 23.73 8.94 -26.17
CA GLY A 1028 23.05 8.06 -27.10
C GLY A 1028 23.70 8.09 -28.48
N GLY A 1029 24.02 6.92 -29.03
CA GLY A 1029 24.90 6.81 -30.19
C GLY A 1029 24.21 6.78 -31.55
N ASP A 1030 22.89 6.57 -31.59
CA ASP A 1030 22.18 6.04 -32.77
C ASP A 1030 22.72 4.62 -33.11
N THR A 1031 22.83 3.79 -32.06
CA THR A 1031 23.37 2.43 -32.16
C THR A 1031 22.39 1.50 -32.86
N GLY A 1032 22.89 0.72 -33.81
CA GLY A 1032 22.09 0.13 -34.89
C GLY A 1032 22.69 0.50 -36.24
N VAL A 1033 23.15 1.75 -36.42
CA VAL A 1033 24.00 2.15 -37.56
C VAL A 1033 25.37 1.49 -37.49
N PHE A 1034 25.85 1.25 -36.27
CA PHE A 1034 27.06 0.52 -35.93
C PHE A 1034 26.75 -0.57 -34.88
N PRO A 1035 27.66 -1.51 -34.60
CA PRO A 1035 27.35 -2.71 -33.83
C PRO A 1035 26.81 -2.45 -32.41
N HIS A 1036 25.74 -3.15 -32.05
CA HIS A 1036 25.25 -3.20 -30.66
C HIS A 1036 26.29 -3.84 -29.74
N GLY A 1037 26.53 -3.21 -28.58
CA GLY A 1037 27.63 -3.53 -27.66
C GLY A 1037 28.82 -2.59 -27.77
N ASP A 1038 28.92 -1.79 -28.85
CA ASP A 1038 29.94 -0.73 -29.01
C ASP A 1038 29.42 0.65 -28.60
N ASN A 1039 28.27 0.70 -27.90
CA ASN A 1039 27.56 1.90 -27.45
C ASN A 1039 28.48 2.93 -26.73
N ALA A 1040 29.50 2.45 -26.02
CA ALA A 1040 30.46 3.29 -25.30
C ALA A 1040 31.26 4.24 -26.21
N LEU A 1041 31.23 4.04 -27.53
CA LEU A 1041 31.82 4.95 -28.51
C LEU A 1041 31.33 6.41 -28.31
N GLU A 1042 30.07 6.63 -27.92
CA GLU A 1042 29.55 7.98 -27.69
C GLU A 1042 30.31 8.67 -26.55
N MET A 1043 30.46 7.99 -25.42
CA MET A 1043 31.20 8.50 -24.27
C MET A 1043 32.67 8.75 -24.62
N LYS A 1044 33.30 7.84 -25.37
CA LYS A 1044 34.69 8.01 -25.84
C LYS A 1044 34.84 9.27 -26.69
N LEU A 1045 33.92 9.49 -27.63
CA LEU A 1045 33.95 10.67 -28.50
C LEU A 1045 33.69 11.97 -27.74
N MET A 1046 32.79 11.97 -26.75
CA MET A 1046 32.57 13.13 -25.89
C MET A 1046 33.85 13.54 -25.16
N VAL A 1047 34.58 12.58 -24.58
CA VAL A 1047 35.87 12.84 -23.91
C VAL A 1047 36.94 13.28 -24.90
N ARG A 1048 37.05 12.63 -26.09
CA ARG A 1048 37.98 13.06 -27.16
C ARG A 1048 37.74 14.49 -27.64
N LEU A 1049 36.50 14.96 -27.57
CA LEU A 1049 36.15 16.34 -27.91
C LEU A 1049 36.35 17.32 -26.75
N GLY A 1050 36.78 16.85 -25.57
CA GLY A 1050 37.19 17.69 -24.44
C GLY A 1050 36.17 17.80 -23.31
N ALA A 1051 35.16 16.92 -23.25
CA ALA A 1051 34.31 16.81 -22.06
C ALA A 1051 35.09 16.21 -20.88
N ASP A 1052 34.76 16.62 -19.65
CA ASP A 1052 35.25 15.93 -18.45
C ASP A 1052 34.63 14.53 -18.40
N TRP A 1053 35.45 13.50 -18.24
CA TRP A 1053 35.00 12.12 -18.22
C TRP A 1053 34.02 11.82 -17.08
N ARG A 1054 34.10 12.54 -15.95
CA ARG A 1054 33.14 12.40 -14.83
C ARG A 1054 31.75 12.85 -15.23
N GLU A 1055 31.68 13.98 -15.94
CA GLU A 1055 30.41 14.49 -16.47
C GLU A 1055 29.85 13.56 -17.54
N VAL A 1056 30.71 13.00 -18.40
CA VAL A 1056 30.29 11.99 -19.38
C VAL A 1056 29.73 10.74 -18.71
N LEU A 1057 30.32 10.26 -17.62
CA LEU A 1057 29.75 9.16 -16.83
C LEU A 1057 28.40 9.54 -16.23
N GLN A 1058 28.25 10.75 -15.68
CA GLN A 1058 26.96 11.23 -15.19
C GLN A 1058 25.92 11.26 -16.33
N TRP A 1059 26.26 11.80 -17.51
CA TRP A 1059 25.37 11.84 -18.69
C TRP A 1059 24.99 10.44 -19.20
N GLY A 1060 25.91 9.47 -19.07
CA GLY A 1060 25.72 8.06 -19.42
C GLY A 1060 25.07 7.21 -18.34
N THR A 1061 24.71 7.78 -17.18
CA THR A 1061 24.05 7.08 -16.07
C THR A 1061 22.83 7.86 -15.60
N LEU A 1062 22.99 8.74 -14.61
CA LEU A 1062 21.93 9.57 -14.02
C LEU A 1062 21.28 10.50 -15.06
N GLY A 1063 22.06 11.10 -15.96
CA GLY A 1063 21.56 11.95 -17.04
C GLY A 1063 20.71 11.17 -18.05
N GLY A 1064 21.13 9.94 -18.35
CA GLY A 1064 20.33 8.99 -19.12
C GLY A 1064 18.99 8.70 -18.45
N TRP A 1065 18.99 8.30 -17.18
CA TRP A 1065 17.75 8.08 -16.43
C TRP A 1065 16.82 9.31 -16.42
N LYS A 1066 17.36 10.53 -16.20
CA LYS A 1066 16.57 11.78 -16.28
C LYS A 1066 15.91 11.98 -17.65
N CYS A 1067 16.58 11.57 -18.72
CA CYS A 1067 16.01 11.57 -20.07
C CYS A 1067 14.89 10.53 -20.24
N LEU A 1068 15.00 9.37 -19.59
CA LEU A 1068 14.07 8.24 -19.75
C LEU A 1068 12.82 8.31 -18.87
N ARG A 1069 12.97 8.76 -17.61
CA ARG A 1069 11.91 8.70 -16.58
C ARG A 1069 10.56 9.28 -17.04
N SER A 1070 9.46 8.65 -16.66
CA SER A 1070 8.07 9.04 -16.95
C SER A 1070 7.75 10.46 -16.44
N MET A 1071 6.77 11.15 -17.05
CA MET A 1071 6.31 12.46 -16.55
C MET A 1071 5.52 12.36 -15.24
N ALA A 1072 5.15 11.16 -14.79
CA ALA A 1072 4.70 10.98 -13.40
C ALA A 1072 5.79 11.37 -12.37
N TRP A 1073 7.06 11.43 -12.81
CA TRP A 1073 8.24 11.92 -12.09
C TRP A 1073 8.58 13.39 -12.40
N GLU A 1074 7.85 14.05 -13.30
CA GLU A 1074 8.08 15.46 -13.65
C GLU A 1074 6.89 16.34 -13.23
N GLY A 1075 7.20 17.39 -12.47
CA GLY A 1075 6.23 18.19 -11.74
C GLY A 1075 6.24 17.89 -10.23
N PRO A 1076 5.45 18.62 -9.43
CA PRO A 1076 5.54 18.59 -7.97
C PRO A 1076 5.31 17.21 -7.33
N GLU A 1077 4.52 16.36 -7.99
CA GLU A 1077 4.23 14.99 -7.52
C GLU A 1077 5.43 14.05 -7.67
N GLY A 1078 6.12 14.16 -8.80
CA GLY A 1078 7.28 13.36 -9.13
C GLY A 1078 8.52 13.71 -8.33
N GLU A 1079 8.73 15.01 -8.10
CA GLU A 1079 9.77 15.51 -7.21
C GLU A 1079 9.53 15.06 -5.77
N ARG A 1080 8.27 15.11 -5.31
CA ARG A 1080 7.91 14.61 -3.98
C ARG A 1080 8.18 13.12 -3.85
N ARG A 1081 7.79 12.31 -4.83
CA ARG A 1081 8.04 10.86 -4.83
C ARG A 1081 9.53 10.53 -4.88
N LEU A 1082 10.31 11.21 -5.73
CA LEU A 1082 11.76 11.03 -5.77
C LEU A 1082 12.40 11.40 -4.42
N SER A 1083 11.97 12.51 -3.83
CA SER A 1083 12.41 12.92 -2.50
C SER A 1083 12.00 11.92 -1.42
N ALA A 1084 10.83 11.29 -1.54
CA ALA A 1084 10.36 10.23 -0.65
C ALA A 1084 11.21 8.94 -0.77
N VAL A 1085 11.60 8.56 -1.99
CA VAL A 1085 12.53 7.43 -2.20
C VAL A 1085 13.93 7.77 -1.69
N GLU A 1086 14.43 8.99 -1.96
CA GLU A 1086 15.75 9.44 -1.51
C GLU A 1086 15.85 9.61 0.01
N SER A 1087 14.76 10.02 0.68
CA SER A 1087 14.65 10.09 2.14
C SER A 1087 14.32 8.74 2.80
N GLY A 1088 13.94 7.74 1.99
CA GLY A 1088 13.59 6.41 2.44
C GLY A 1088 12.19 6.29 3.04
N THR A 1089 11.32 7.30 2.89
CA THR A 1089 9.91 7.25 3.36
C THR A 1089 8.99 6.47 2.42
N GLU A 1090 9.40 6.24 1.17
CA GLU A 1090 8.71 5.37 0.21
C GLU A 1090 9.68 4.39 -0.44
N VAL A 1091 9.19 3.20 -0.81
CA VAL A 1091 9.94 2.19 -1.57
C VAL A 1091 9.31 2.04 -2.95
N ALA A 1092 10.05 2.38 -4.00
CA ALA A 1092 9.66 2.18 -5.39
C ALA A 1092 9.95 0.74 -5.84
N ASP A 1093 9.32 -0.24 -5.18
CA ASP A 1093 9.51 -1.66 -5.50
C ASP A 1093 9.00 -1.97 -6.93
N PRO A 1094 9.82 -2.58 -7.82
CA PRO A 1094 9.41 -2.90 -9.19
C PRO A 1094 8.17 -3.79 -9.26
N ARG A 1095 7.85 -4.55 -8.20
CA ARG A 1095 6.63 -5.36 -8.10
C ARG A 1095 5.37 -4.53 -7.90
N ILE A 1096 5.53 -3.29 -7.44
CA ILE A 1096 4.44 -2.32 -7.17
C ILE A 1096 4.31 -1.33 -8.32
N VAL A 1097 5.44 -0.72 -8.73
CA VAL A 1097 5.43 0.39 -9.71
C VAL A 1097 5.78 -0.07 -11.14
N GLY A 1098 6.31 -1.28 -11.31
CA GLY A 1098 6.82 -1.79 -12.58
C GLY A 1098 8.31 -1.50 -12.79
N ASP A 1099 8.97 -2.34 -13.59
CA ASP A 1099 10.43 -2.30 -13.82
C ASP A 1099 10.92 -0.94 -14.36
N ASN A 1100 10.17 -0.30 -15.26
CA ASN A 1100 10.57 0.97 -15.86
C ASN A 1100 10.30 2.21 -14.98
N GLU A 1101 9.62 2.05 -13.84
CA GLU A 1101 9.26 3.14 -12.93
C GLU A 1101 10.16 3.23 -11.69
N VAL A 1102 11.09 2.28 -11.51
CA VAL A 1102 12.08 2.33 -10.41
C VAL A 1102 13.20 3.32 -10.75
N PRO A 1103 13.67 4.17 -9.81
CA PRO A 1103 14.83 5.03 -10.07
C PRO A 1103 16.11 4.21 -10.26
N PHE A 1104 16.93 4.58 -11.25
CA PHE A 1104 18.20 3.94 -11.58
C PHE A 1104 19.23 4.97 -12.09
N GLY A 1105 20.47 4.53 -12.30
CA GLY A 1105 21.56 5.39 -12.76
C GLY A 1105 22.37 6.04 -11.63
N ALA A 1106 22.15 5.62 -10.37
CA ALA A 1106 23.01 5.90 -9.22
C ALA A 1106 23.02 4.69 -8.27
N ILE A 1107 24.11 4.50 -7.53
CA ILE A 1107 24.24 3.44 -6.51
C ILE A 1107 23.84 4.02 -5.16
N ARG A 1108 22.55 3.94 -4.84
CA ARG A 1108 21.96 4.55 -3.64
C ARG A 1108 20.86 3.67 -3.08
N LYS A 1109 20.64 3.74 -1.76
CA LYS A 1109 19.52 3.05 -1.11
C LYS A 1109 18.19 3.42 -1.77
N GLY A 1110 17.35 2.41 -2.01
CA GLY A 1110 16.03 2.55 -2.63
C GLY A 1110 16.03 2.57 -4.16
N TRP A 1111 17.22 2.57 -4.79
CA TRP A 1111 17.36 2.57 -6.25
C TRP A 1111 17.55 1.14 -6.78
N ALA A 1112 17.26 0.92 -8.07
CA ALA A 1112 17.47 -0.36 -8.71
C ALA A 1112 18.96 -0.77 -8.65
N ALA A 1113 19.21 -2.05 -8.37
CA ALA A 1113 20.54 -2.66 -8.40
C ALA A 1113 20.97 -2.94 -9.86
N ASP A 1114 21.13 -1.86 -10.60
CA ASP A 1114 21.72 -1.82 -11.94
C ASP A 1114 23.18 -1.39 -11.81
N ILE A 1115 24.07 -2.37 -11.68
CA ILE A 1115 25.46 -2.18 -11.23
C ILE A 1115 26.40 -2.83 -12.23
N ILE A 1116 27.46 -2.13 -12.59
CA ILE A 1116 28.56 -2.67 -13.40
C ILE A 1116 29.89 -2.46 -12.70
N ALA A 1117 30.91 -3.23 -13.08
CA ALA A 1117 32.27 -2.96 -12.61
C ALA A 1117 33.30 -3.08 -13.74
N THR A 1118 34.21 -2.12 -13.78
CA THR A 1118 35.32 -2.07 -14.73
C THR A 1118 36.64 -2.38 -14.05
N SER A 1119 37.50 -3.07 -14.79
CA SER A 1119 38.91 -3.28 -14.45
C SER A 1119 39.85 -2.19 -14.98
N GLY A 1120 39.35 -1.29 -15.83
CA GLY A 1120 40.16 -0.21 -16.38
C GLY A 1120 40.25 1.01 -15.47
N ASN A 1121 41.29 1.82 -15.65
CA ASN A 1121 41.52 3.03 -14.87
C ASN A 1121 40.85 4.24 -15.54
N LEU A 1122 39.69 4.66 -15.01
CA LEU A 1122 38.92 5.80 -15.54
C LEU A 1122 39.67 7.14 -15.52
N THR A 1123 40.71 7.27 -14.70
CA THR A 1123 41.49 8.52 -14.58
C THR A 1123 42.63 8.59 -15.60
N GLU A 1124 43.28 7.46 -15.88
CA GLU A 1124 44.42 7.40 -16.80
C GLU A 1124 44.01 7.10 -18.25
N ASP A 1125 43.03 6.22 -18.43
CA ASP A 1125 42.54 5.77 -19.75
C ASP A 1125 41.04 5.48 -19.68
N PHE A 1126 40.25 6.55 -19.79
CA PHE A 1126 38.79 6.47 -19.79
C PHE A 1126 38.26 5.59 -20.92
N GLU A 1127 38.84 5.69 -22.12
CA GLU A 1127 38.32 4.99 -23.29
C GLU A 1127 38.46 3.47 -23.19
N GLU A 1128 39.58 3.01 -22.67
CA GLU A 1128 39.78 1.59 -22.37
C GLU A 1128 38.87 1.17 -21.22
N ALA A 1129 38.75 2.00 -20.16
CA ALA A 1129 37.98 1.66 -18.97
C ALA A 1129 36.47 1.48 -19.22
N VAL A 1130 35.88 2.19 -20.17
CA VAL A 1130 34.45 2.00 -20.54
C VAL A 1130 34.24 1.00 -21.68
N SER A 1131 35.30 0.35 -22.18
CA SER A 1131 35.16 -0.68 -23.21
C SER A 1131 34.49 -1.95 -22.68
N LYS A 1132 33.70 -2.62 -23.52
CA LYS A 1132 32.98 -3.86 -23.16
C LYS A 1132 33.93 -4.98 -22.69
N GLU A 1133 35.18 -4.97 -23.14
CA GLU A 1133 36.24 -5.89 -22.73
C GLU A 1133 36.68 -5.66 -21.28
N ARG A 1134 36.59 -4.42 -20.78
CA ARG A 1134 36.96 -4.06 -19.40
C ARG A 1134 35.82 -4.13 -18.40
N ILE A 1135 34.57 -4.16 -18.86
CA ILE A 1135 33.40 -4.42 -18.02
C ILE A 1135 33.39 -5.89 -17.60
N LEU A 1136 33.80 -6.18 -16.37
CA LEU A 1136 33.92 -7.54 -15.84
C LEU A 1136 32.65 -8.01 -15.12
N PHE A 1137 31.82 -7.08 -14.65
CA PHE A 1137 30.63 -7.38 -13.89
C PHE A 1137 29.43 -6.60 -14.44
N VAL A 1138 28.28 -7.27 -14.55
CA VAL A 1138 27.00 -6.67 -14.92
C VAL A 1138 25.89 -7.29 -14.07
N MET A 1139 25.17 -6.46 -13.34
CA MET A 1139 23.97 -6.77 -12.58
C MET A 1139 22.84 -5.83 -13.05
N LYS A 1140 21.64 -6.37 -13.26
CA LYS A 1140 20.43 -5.61 -13.58
C LYS A 1140 19.29 -6.10 -12.69
N GLY A 1141 18.63 -5.19 -11.97
CA GLY A 1141 17.52 -5.53 -11.08
C GLY A 1141 17.89 -6.60 -10.05
N GLY A 1142 19.12 -6.57 -9.52
CA GLY A 1142 19.61 -7.52 -8.52
C GLY A 1142 20.08 -8.88 -9.07
N GLN A 1143 19.87 -9.16 -10.36
CA GLN A 1143 20.35 -10.40 -10.99
C GLN A 1143 21.70 -10.16 -11.69
N ILE A 1144 22.66 -11.08 -11.49
CA ILE A 1144 23.98 -11.02 -12.12
C ILE A 1144 23.94 -11.70 -13.49
N PHE A 1145 24.35 -10.97 -14.52
CA PHE A 1145 24.40 -11.43 -15.92
C PHE A 1145 25.83 -11.67 -16.41
N LYS A 1146 26.81 -10.95 -15.85
CA LYS A 1146 28.23 -11.09 -16.18
C LYS A 1146 29.06 -11.02 -14.91
N GLN A 1147 30.02 -11.92 -14.74
CA GLN A 1147 30.95 -11.93 -13.61
C GLN A 1147 32.34 -12.37 -14.09
N ASN A 1148 33.38 -11.68 -13.61
CA ASN A 1148 34.77 -11.92 -14.02
C ASN A 1148 34.98 -11.91 -15.55
N GLY A 1149 34.21 -11.09 -16.26
CA GLY A 1149 34.24 -10.98 -17.73
C GLY A 1149 33.50 -12.10 -18.46
N THR A 1150 32.96 -13.08 -17.75
CA THR A 1150 32.21 -14.21 -18.32
C THR A 1150 30.72 -14.01 -18.12
N GLU A 1151 29.95 -14.30 -19.16
CA GLU A 1151 28.49 -14.28 -19.10
C GLU A 1151 27.98 -15.51 -18.34
N LEU A 1152 27.04 -15.27 -17.43
CA LEU A 1152 26.44 -16.33 -16.63
C LEU A 1152 25.23 -16.92 -17.35
N SER A 1153 24.92 -18.19 -17.07
CA SER A 1153 23.66 -18.80 -17.48
C SER A 1153 22.51 -18.13 -16.77
N TRP A 1154 21.53 -17.63 -17.52
CA TRP A 1154 20.28 -17.11 -16.96
C TRP A 1154 19.21 -18.23 -16.93
N PRO A 1155 18.28 -18.19 -15.95
CA PRO A 1155 17.20 -19.17 -15.82
C PRO A 1155 16.25 -19.24 -17.02
#